data_AF-A0A8J4SW87-F1
#
_entry.id   AF-A0A8J4SW87-F1
#
_cell.length_a   1.000
_cell.length_b   1.000
_cell.length_c   1.000
_cell.angle_alpha   90.00
_cell.angle_beta   90.00
_cell.angle_gamma   90.00
#
_symmetry.space_group_name_H-M   'P 1'
#
loop_
_entity.id
_entity.type
_entity.pdbx_description
1 polymer ?
#
loop_
_entity_poly.entity_id
_entity_poly.type
_entity_poly.pdbx_seq_one_letter_code
_entity_poly.pdbx_strand_id
1 'polypeptide(L)'
;MFAQPQNKEAEVESVLIYAVKEFAIHWTGPTSLIVYSAQLIDNSVGIYAVHTGMNKSVSRKVDETQVGLYESLIVGHSNVQDCEELGLSVNGPSSPPSLSPWGGHVGLIIGHFQVGLDLQTKDGLDIQHGIGSVRGVTIANFGKQCANKTDLVWRTDPKNEDPYHMVVFQNITAINVQRHKSLYFDIPSNNMTTLNNCGEFGCDGYKKAFVLDMDGTLTGAEQVFLPKVSSTQKWIEKHAIPIRMRLHLDISRRWRERGGIQDKSCIVYAQANAYACDERLHQRLLLIQSLDEDRMYINVGPLAFITEGVKPYYLDLISGTSTSLACLERYCPRHTGTFTTIVAHNHSFLAYFTGTTPKRLRLSIVHPSTPDYAVRVGLDYATAARIDVYTKDGYVIPMNGQWTKYGALVQNDSIPAKQAIPAILSTPAGSNYYDNQKQILYVILRGRNNVEVRVQEVLRFSFNLVSMTVDEFYSANVTDKLILFLGLSKSQLRVTQISLEPRVTRSSRTRRSLPSIHVDVEVSQPPERTLYSALKTQPPDIKKLTSQLLDSVQSGELEKVLNVVMEDLKIQEPSPLNTNADMSKLSDVASHNEGKRMTTTPIYMNAVTETQKMSLPITSDVHVRQKSVGSWTICEKSPVVISLTFLCIQMYIF
;
A
#
# COMPACT_ATOMS: atom_id res chain seq x y z
N MET A 1 36.07 -0.23 -0.93
CA MET A 1 35.79 0.98 -1.72
C MET A 1 34.87 0.55 -2.85
N PHE A 2 33.55 0.52 -2.59
CA PHE A 2 32.57 0.09 -3.59
C PHE A 2 32.30 1.28 -4.51
N ALA A 3 32.55 1.11 -5.81
CA ALA A 3 32.21 2.10 -6.82
C ALA A 3 30.73 2.48 -6.67
N GLN A 4 30.44 3.78 -6.64
CA GLN A 4 29.07 4.25 -6.74
C GLN A 4 28.48 3.70 -8.04
N PRO A 5 27.27 3.09 -8.03
CA PRO A 5 26.59 2.80 -9.28
C PRO A 5 26.33 4.16 -9.96
N GLN A 6 27.05 4.45 -11.04
CA GLN A 6 26.69 5.53 -11.92
C GLN A 6 25.32 5.17 -12.51
N ASN A 7 24.35 6.08 -12.43
CA ASN A 7 23.13 5.97 -13.21
C ASN A 7 23.56 5.87 -14.66
N LYS A 8 23.33 4.70 -15.26
CA LYS A 8 23.54 4.56 -16.69
C LYS A 8 22.39 5.32 -17.35
N GLU A 9 22.74 6.23 -18.24
CA GLU A 9 21.81 7.01 -19.05
C GLU A 9 22.06 6.65 -20.51
N ALA A 10 20.98 6.48 -21.27
CA ALA A 10 21.04 6.35 -22.71
C ALA A 10 20.73 7.72 -23.30
N GLU A 11 21.68 8.26 -24.05
CA GLU A 11 21.57 9.59 -24.65
C GLU A 11 21.40 9.47 -26.16
N VAL A 12 20.45 10.23 -26.71
CA VAL A 12 20.26 10.43 -28.16
C VAL A 12 20.34 11.92 -28.42
N GLU A 13 21.37 12.35 -29.14
CA GLU A 13 21.65 13.77 -29.34
C GLU A 13 21.78 14.14 -30.82
N SER A 14 21.25 15.30 -31.21
CA SER A 14 21.50 15.92 -32.52
C SER A 14 21.15 15.06 -33.74
N VAL A 15 20.06 14.29 -33.63
CA VAL A 15 19.57 13.42 -34.71
C VAL A 15 18.44 14.07 -35.50
N LEU A 16 18.37 13.78 -36.81
CA LEU A 16 17.20 14.04 -37.64
C LEU A 16 16.62 12.70 -38.07
N ILE A 17 15.35 12.45 -37.71
CA ILE A 17 14.62 11.25 -38.10
C ILE A 17 13.32 11.65 -38.77
N TYR A 18 13.19 11.27 -40.04
CA TYR A 18 12.12 11.71 -40.94
C TYR A 18 11.34 10.51 -41.50
N ALA A 19 10.01 10.59 -41.48
CA ALA A 19 9.08 9.69 -42.17
C ALA A 19 9.20 8.20 -41.79
N VAL A 20 9.39 7.88 -40.51
CA VAL A 20 9.42 6.50 -40.03
C VAL A 20 8.00 5.94 -39.84
N LYS A 21 7.77 4.71 -40.34
CA LYS A 21 6.46 4.02 -40.33
C LYS A 21 6.00 3.50 -38.97
N GLU A 22 6.91 3.36 -38.01
CA GLU A 22 6.60 2.89 -36.66
C GLU A 22 7.08 3.88 -35.59
N PHE A 23 8.34 3.76 -35.16
CA PHE A 23 8.90 4.58 -34.09
C PHE A 23 10.20 5.24 -34.58
N ALA A 24 10.32 6.56 -34.46
CA ALA A 24 11.61 7.21 -34.69
C ALA A 24 12.62 6.85 -33.60
N ILE A 25 12.20 6.88 -32.34
CA ILE A 25 12.98 6.38 -31.21
C ILE A 25 12.13 5.38 -30.43
N HIS A 26 12.57 4.12 -30.40
CA HIS A 26 12.00 3.08 -29.56
C HIS A 26 12.99 2.72 -28.46
N TRP A 27 12.59 2.91 -27.20
CA TRP A 27 13.41 2.58 -26.04
C TRP A 27 12.70 1.57 -25.13
N THR A 28 13.39 0.47 -24.84
CA THR A 28 12.96 -0.48 -23.81
C THR A 28 14.17 -0.90 -22.99
N GLY A 29 14.20 -0.49 -21.72
CA GLY A 29 15.31 -0.85 -20.86
C GLY A 29 15.28 -0.19 -19.47
N PRO A 30 16.26 -0.55 -18.61
CA PRO A 30 16.30 -0.19 -17.19
C PRO A 30 17.02 1.13 -16.91
N THR A 31 17.45 1.86 -17.94
CA THR A 31 18.20 3.11 -17.82
C THR A 31 17.35 4.30 -18.25
N SER A 32 17.68 5.48 -17.73
CA SER A 32 17.07 6.73 -18.20
C SER A 32 17.32 6.89 -19.70
N LEU A 33 16.37 7.46 -20.42
CA LEU A 33 16.51 7.89 -21.81
C LEU A 33 16.49 9.42 -21.83
N ILE A 34 17.56 10.03 -22.34
CA ILE A 34 17.66 11.47 -22.51
C ILE A 34 17.80 11.75 -24.01
N VAL A 35 16.82 12.44 -24.59
CA VAL A 35 16.82 12.87 -25.98
C VAL A 35 17.00 14.38 -26.02
N TYR A 36 18.02 14.86 -26.72
CA TYR A 36 18.37 16.28 -26.78
C TYR A 36 18.67 16.73 -28.21
N SER A 37 18.29 17.95 -28.59
CA SER A 37 18.53 18.49 -29.95
C SER A 37 18.06 17.59 -31.11
N ALA A 38 17.04 16.76 -30.89
CA ALA A 38 16.51 15.85 -31.91
C ALA A 38 15.47 16.55 -32.79
N GLN A 39 15.40 16.18 -34.06
CA GLN A 39 14.38 16.60 -35.01
C GLN A 39 13.60 15.37 -35.48
N LEU A 40 12.38 15.21 -35.00
CA LEU A 40 11.52 14.06 -35.28
C LEU A 40 10.32 14.53 -36.12
N ILE A 41 10.34 14.21 -37.40
CA ILE A 41 9.41 14.78 -38.39
C ILE A 41 8.66 13.64 -39.12
N ASP A 42 7.33 13.75 -39.24
CA ASP A 42 6.49 12.85 -40.06
C ASP A 42 6.56 11.37 -39.61
N ASN A 43 6.86 11.15 -38.33
CA ASN A 43 6.97 9.80 -37.79
C ASN A 43 5.62 9.32 -37.25
N SER A 44 5.26 8.06 -37.53
CA SER A 44 4.03 7.44 -36.98
C SER A 44 3.98 7.58 -35.46
N VAL A 45 5.10 7.26 -34.80
CA VAL A 45 5.39 7.67 -33.43
C VAL A 45 6.76 8.34 -33.36
N GLY A 46 6.86 9.52 -32.75
CA GLY A 46 8.15 10.18 -32.51
C GLY A 46 9.00 9.41 -31.49
N ILE A 47 8.52 9.29 -30.26
CA ILE A 47 9.21 8.55 -29.20
C ILE A 47 8.25 7.57 -28.54
N TYR A 48 8.63 6.30 -28.52
CA TYR A 48 8.01 5.26 -27.70
C TYR A 48 9.05 4.80 -26.68
N ALA A 49 8.77 5.01 -25.40
CA ALA A 49 9.70 4.64 -24.32
C ALA A 49 8.98 3.89 -23.21
N VAL A 50 9.42 2.66 -22.98
CA VAL A 50 9.01 1.81 -21.87
C VAL A 50 10.23 1.55 -21.01
N HIS A 51 10.22 2.07 -19.79
CA HIS A 51 11.27 1.78 -18.85
C HIS A 51 10.97 0.41 -18.20
N THR A 52 11.89 -0.55 -18.33
CA THR A 52 11.76 -1.91 -17.81
C THR A 52 12.92 -2.22 -16.86
N GLY A 53 12.65 -2.37 -15.57
CA GLY A 53 13.69 -2.53 -14.55
C GLY A 53 14.47 -3.87 -14.59
N MET A 54 15.73 -3.83 -14.07
CA MET A 54 16.59 -4.98 -13.76
C MET A 54 16.43 -5.46 -12.30
N ASN A 55 16.88 -6.69 -12.04
CA ASN A 55 16.74 -7.42 -10.79
C ASN A 55 17.56 -6.88 -9.59
N LYS A 56 16.84 -6.70 -8.46
CA LYS A 56 17.15 -6.57 -7.01
C LYS A 56 18.47 -6.10 -6.38
N SER A 57 19.59 -5.83 -7.04
CA SER A 57 20.85 -5.59 -6.27
C SER A 57 21.28 -4.12 -6.08
N VAL A 58 20.66 -3.17 -6.79
CA VAL A 58 21.16 -1.77 -6.88
C VAL A 58 20.17 -0.71 -6.36
N SER A 59 18.89 -1.02 -6.12
CA SER A 59 17.86 -0.03 -5.73
C SER A 59 17.96 0.51 -4.29
N ARG A 60 19.13 0.47 -3.64
CA ARG A 60 19.37 1.14 -2.35
C ARG A 60 19.45 2.66 -2.46
N LYS A 61 19.65 3.18 -3.67
CA LYS A 61 19.44 4.58 -4.02
C LYS A 61 18.54 4.58 -5.24
N VAL A 62 17.28 4.98 -5.04
CA VAL A 62 16.40 5.25 -6.17
C VAL A 62 16.75 6.66 -6.63
N ASP A 63 17.75 6.75 -7.50
CA ASP A 63 17.85 7.93 -8.33
C ASP A 63 16.68 7.84 -9.34
N GLU A 64 15.94 8.95 -9.48
CA GLU A 64 14.73 8.98 -10.31
C GLU A 64 15.10 8.67 -11.77
N THR A 65 14.50 7.63 -12.34
CA THR A 65 14.69 7.31 -13.77
C THR A 65 13.88 8.25 -14.62
N GLN A 66 14.48 8.75 -15.70
CA GLN A 66 13.87 9.78 -16.50
C GLN A 66 13.73 9.34 -17.95
N VAL A 67 12.59 9.66 -18.54
CA VAL A 67 12.44 9.74 -20.00
C VAL A 67 12.33 11.21 -20.35
N GLY A 68 13.45 11.79 -20.78
CA GLY A 68 13.61 13.22 -21.04
C GLY A 68 13.65 13.51 -22.53
N LEU A 69 12.91 14.53 -22.96
CA LEU A 69 13.05 15.15 -24.27
C LEU A 69 13.29 16.65 -24.09
N TYR A 70 14.37 17.15 -24.66
CA TYR A 70 14.89 18.47 -24.40
C TYR A 70 15.32 19.17 -25.68
N GLU A 71 15.04 20.48 -25.78
CA GLU A 71 15.58 21.35 -26.83
C GLU A 71 15.45 20.76 -28.25
N SER A 72 14.35 20.08 -28.49
CA SER A 72 14.11 19.27 -29.68
C SER A 72 12.94 19.82 -30.49
N LEU A 73 12.79 19.33 -31.72
CA LEU A 73 11.69 19.61 -32.62
C LEU A 73 10.90 18.33 -32.89
N ILE A 74 9.60 18.35 -32.65
CA ILE A 74 8.68 17.29 -33.10
C ILE A 74 7.66 17.90 -34.05
N VAL A 75 7.53 17.31 -35.24
CA VAL A 75 6.58 17.74 -36.27
C VAL A 75 5.67 16.56 -36.61
N GLY A 76 4.35 16.77 -36.44
CA GLY A 76 3.34 15.78 -36.83
C GLY A 76 3.29 15.61 -38.34
N HIS A 77 3.06 16.70 -39.07
CA HIS A 77 3.11 16.74 -40.53
C HIS A 77 3.94 17.91 -41.05
N SER A 78 4.88 17.64 -41.95
CA SER A 78 5.70 18.63 -42.64
C SER A 78 5.05 19.19 -43.91
N ASN A 79 3.94 18.58 -44.34
CA ASN A 79 3.29 18.73 -45.65
C ASN A 79 4.06 18.12 -46.83
N VAL A 80 5.13 17.37 -46.57
CA VAL A 80 5.87 16.63 -47.61
C VAL A 80 5.38 15.18 -47.71
N GLN A 81 5.03 14.54 -46.58
CA GLN A 81 4.42 13.21 -46.59
C GLN A 81 2.92 13.28 -46.89
N ASP A 82 2.47 12.42 -47.81
CA ASP A 82 1.05 12.31 -48.16
C ASP A 82 0.24 11.66 -47.04
N CYS A 83 -0.97 12.19 -46.83
CA CYS A 83 -1.92 11.67 -45.84
C CYS A 83 -2.35 10.22 -46.09
N GLU A 84 -2.14 9.67 -47.28
CA GLU A 84 -2.47 8.28 -47.62
C GLU A 84 -1.36 7.28 -47.26
N GLU A 85 -0.10 7.74 -47.12
CA GLU A 85 1.05 6.87 -46.83
C GLU A 85 1.14 6.41 -45.36
N LEU A 86 0.30 6.95 -44.48
CA LEU A 86 0.24 6.66 -43.04
C LEU A 86 -0.26 5.24 -42.68
N GLY A 87 -0.38 4.34 -43.65
CA GLY A 87 -1.27 3.18 -43.56
C GLY A 87 -0.61 1.80 -43.44
N LEU A 88 0.71 1.66 -43.54
CA LEU A 88 1.34 0.33 -43.48
C LEU A 88 1.94 0.05 -42.10
N SER A 89 1.06 -0.20 -41.13
CA SER A 89 1.44 -0.93 -39.92
C SER A 89 1.80 -2.35 -40.35
N VAL A 90 3.04 -2.79 -40.13
CA VAL A 90 3.49 -4.17 -40.38
C VAL A 90 2.98 -5.12 -39.27
N ASN A 91 2.06 -4.67 -38.43
CA ASN A 91 1.82 -5.25 -37.11
C ASN A 91 1.05 -6.57 -37.14
N GLY A 92 1.67 -7.60 -36.57
CA GLY A 92 0.96 -8.70 -35.94
C GLY A 92 0.29 -8.27 -34.61
N PRO A 93 -0.52 -9.14 -33.98
CA PRO A 93 -1.27 -8.82 -32.76
C PRO A 93 -0.42 -8.34 -31.56
N SER A 94 0.88 -8.62 -31.56
CA SER A 94 1.83 -8.31 -30.48
C SER A 94 2.61 -6.98 -30.62
N SER A 95 2.57 -6.28 -31.75
CA SER A 95 3.38 -5.06 -31.93
C SER A 95 2.84 -3.86 -31.15
N PRO A 96 3.69 -2.95 -30.64
CA PRO A 96 3.21 -1.74 -29.99
C PRO A 96 2.40 -0.86 -30.96
N PRO A 97 1.40 -0.11 -30.46
CA PRO A 97 0.55 0.72 -31.29
C PRO A 97 1.34 1.89 -31.88
N SER A 98 1.24 2.09 -33.20
CA SER A 98 2.03 3.09 -33.92
C SER A 98 1.25 4.34 -34.36
N LEU A 99 -0.06 4.41 -34.11
CA LEU A 99 -0.92 5.52 -34.56
C LEU A 99 -1.92 5.94 -33.48
N SER A 100 -2.48 7.15 -33.61
CA SER A 100 -3.56 7.66 -32.77
C SER A 100 -4.85 6.83 -32.93
N PRO A 101 -5.85 6.94 -32.02
CA PRO A 101 -7.14 6.26 -32.20
C PRO A 101 -7.87 6.65 -33.50
N TRP A 102 -7.46 7.76 -34.11
CA TRP A 102 -8.01 8.28 -35.36
C TRP A 102 -7.05 8.11 -36.55
N GLY A 103 -6.00 7.27 -36.42
CA GLY A 103 -5.10 6.93 -37.51
C GLY A 103 -4.12 8.04 -37.94
N GLY A 104 -3.92 9.07 -37.11
CA GLY A 104 -2.88 10.09 -37.28
C GLY A 104 -1.60 9.76 -36.50
N HIS A 105 -0.60 10.61 -36.64
CA HIS A 105 0.70 10.49 -35.96
C HIS A 105 0.59 10.72 -34.45
N VAL A 106 1.57 10.22 -33.71
CA VAL A 106 1.72 10.41 -32.27
C VAL A 106 3.11 10.95 -31.96
N GLY A 107 3.21 12.09 -31.28
CA GLY A 107 4.51 12.63 -30.89
C GLY A 107 5.21 11.71 -29.88
N LEU A 108 4.53 11.43 -28.77
CA LEU A 108 5.11 10.80 -27.59
C LEU A 108 4.19 9.72 -27.00
N ILE A 109 4.76 8.54 -26.73
CA ILE A 109 4.19 7.49 -25.89
C ILE A 109 5.25 7.18 -24.82
N ILE A 110 5.18 7.91 -23.72
CA ILE A 110 6.14 7.88 -22.61
C ILE A 110 5.39 7.91 -21.27
N GLY A 111 6.10 7.71 -20.16
CA GLY A 111 5.51 7.65 -18.82
C GLY A 111 5.33 6.22 -18.29
N HIS A 112 5.84 5.24 -19.03
CA HIS A 112 5.80 3.83 -18.66
C HIS A 112 7.03 3.45 -17.84
N PHE A 113 6.84 3.19 -16.56
CA PHE A 113 7.92 2.75 -15.68
C PHE A 113 7.52 1.43 -15.02
N GLN A 114 7.85 0.34 -15.72
CA GLN A 114 7.59 -1.02 -15.30
C GLN A 114 8.87 -1.65 -14.75
N VAL A 115 8.74 -2.65 -13.87
CA VAL A 115 9.82 -3.61 -13.60
C VAL A 115 9.43 -4.91 -14.28
N GLY A 116 10.36 -5.50 -15.05
CA GLY A 116 10.07 -6.74 -15.76
C GLY A 116 9.84 -7.91 -14.80
N LEU A 117 9.04 -8.89 -15.23
CA LEU A 117 8.97 -10.22 -14.62
C LEU A 117 10.29 -10.96 -14.92
N ASP A 118 11.15 -11.08 -13.92
CA ASP A 118 12.10 -12.20 -13.92
C ASP A 118 11.40 -13.39 -13.26
N LEU A 119 10.92 -14.32 -14.08
CA LEU A 119 10.29 -15.57 -13.64
C LEU A 119 11.24 -16.43 -12.77
N GLN A 120 12.55 -16.13 -12.74
CA GLN A 120 13.52 -16.90 -11.96
C GLN A 120 13.76 -16.37 -10.55
N THR A 121 13.41 -15.12 -10.26
CA THR A 121 13.46 -14.60 -8.88
C THR A 121 12.06 -14.59 -8.30
N LYS A 122 11.86 -15.27 -7.16
CA LYS A 122 10.59 -15.32 -6.39
C LYS A 122 10.12 -13.97 -5.83
N ASP A 123 10.67 -12.88 -6.34
CA ASP A 123 10.56 -11.55 -5.82
C ASP A 123 9.75 -10.69 -6.79
N GLY A 124 8.53 -10.32 -6.39
CA GLY A 124 7.59 -9.59 -7.22
C GLY A 124 8.08 -8.25 -7.79
N LEU A 125 7.30 -7.73 -8.74
CA LEU A 125 7.45 -6.41 -9.36
C LEU A 125 7.63 -5.31 -8.30
N ASP A 126 8.73 -4.57 -8.41
CA ASP A 126 8.89 -3.25 -7.79
C ASP A 126 8.36 -2.19 -8.79
N ILE A 127 7.93 -1.00 -8.37
CA ILE A 127 7.70 0.11 -9.32
C ILE A 127 8.84 1.09 -9.09
N GLN A 128 9.57 1.41 -10.16
CA GLN A 128 10.67 2.37 -10.06
C GLN A 128 10.13 3.79 -9.95
N HIS A 129 10.81 4.67 -9.23
CA HIS A 129 10.47 6.09 -9.30
C HIS A 129 10.96 6.64 -10.63
N GLY A 130 10.03 7.10 -11.46
CA GLY A 130 10.39 7.81 -12.67
C GLY A 130 9.45 8.92 -13.07
N ILE A 131 9.86 9.66 -14.11
CA ILE A 131 9.15 10.81 -14.66
C ILE A 131 9.41 10.95 -16.17
N GLY A 132 8.35 11.24 -16.92
CA GLY A 132 8.47 11.77 -18.28
C GLY A 132 8.65 13.28 -18.24
N SER A 133 9.65 13.83 -18.92
CA SER A 133 9.94 15.28 -18.91
C SER A 133 10.17 15.79 -20.33
N VAL A 134 9.36 16.75 -20.75
CA VAL A 134 9.42 17.38 -22.08
C VAL A 134 9.64 18.87 -21.88
N ARG A 135 10.84 19.37 -22.18
CA ARG A 135 11.21 20.78 -21.91
C ARG A 135 11.95 21.48 -23.03
N GLY A 136 11.57 22.72 -23.34
CA GLY A 136 12.24 23.49 -24.39
C GLY A 136 11.99 22.94 -25.79
N VAL A 137 10.91 22.19 -25.99
CA VAL A 137 10.62 21.47 -27.23
C VAL A 137 9.69 22.30 -28.12
N THR A 138 10.01 22.39 -29.40
CA THR A 138 9.10 22.91 -30.42
C THR A 138 8.21 21.78 -30.94
N ILE A 139 6.89 21.96 -30.86
CA ILE A 139 5.90 21.00 -31.30
C ILE A 139 5.08 21.64 -32.42
N ALA A 140 5.16 21.09 -33.63
CA ALA A 140 4.56 21.69 -34.82
C ALA A 140 3.58 20.75 -35.53
N ASN A 141 2.52 21.33 -36.10
CA ASN A 141 1.60 20.67 -37.03
C ASN A 141 0.95 19.38 -36.48
N PHE A 142 0.48 19.41 -35.23
CA PHE A 142 -0.31 18.32 -34.64
C PHE A 142 -1.80 18.66 -34.61
N GLY A 143 -2.65 17.71 -35.00
CA GLY A 143 -4.10 17.84 -34.96
C GLY A 143 -4.75 17.33 -36.23
N LYS A 144 -5.70 18.06 -36.81
CA LYS A 144 -6.31 17.69 -38.09
C LYS A 144 -5.55 18.31 -39.27
N GLN A 145 -4.38 17.78 -39.59
CA GLN A 145 -3.67 18.14 -40.82
C GLN A 145 -4.19 17.32 -42.01
N CYS A 146 -4.52 16.05 -41.77
CA CYS A 146 -5.11 15.15 -42.76
C CYS A 146 -6.64 15.01 -42.58
N ALA A 147 -7.36 14.87 -43.71
CA ALA A 147 -8.80 14.63 -43.67
C ALA A 147 -9.12 13.30 -42.96
N ASN A 148 -9.96 13.36 -41.94
CA ASN A 148 -10.38 12.21 -41.09
C ASN A 148 -9.31 11.58 -40.20
N LYS A 149 -8.08 12.10 -40.18
CA LYS A 149 -7.04 11.68 -39.24
C LYS A 149 -6.80 12.78 -38.21
N THR A 150 -6.33 12.41 -37.03
CA THR A 150 -6.03 13.37 -35.97
C THR A 150 -4.76 12.96 -35.28
N ASP A 151 -3.75 13.83 -35.34
CA ASP A 151 -2.47 13.60 -34.68
C ASP A 151 -2.56 14.03 -33.22
N LEU A 152 -1.77 13.34 -32.39
CA LEU A 152 -1.68 13.58 -30.96
C LEU A 152 -0.24 13.93 -30.60
N VAL A 153 -0.07 14.90 -29.70
CA VAL A 153 1.26 15.19 -29.14
C VAL A 153 1.67 14.09 -28.17
N TRP A 154 0.75 13.67 -27.29
CA TRP A 154 1.01 12.62 -26.32
C TRP A 154 -0.22 11.74 -26.11
N ARG A 155 0.01 10.45 -25.87
CA ARG A 155 -1.00 9.54 -25.38
C ARG A 155 -0.39 8.47 -24.46
N THR A 156 -1.24 7.85 -23.68
CA THR A 156 -0.95 6.53 -23.09
C THR A 156 -0.80 5.48 -24.19
N ASP A 157 -0.10 4.39 -23.91
CA ASP A 157 -0.17 3.17 -24.71
C ASP A 157 -1.46 2.40 -24.42
N PRO A 158 -2.29 2.13 -25.44
CA PRO A 158 -3.52 1.33 -25.33
C PRO A 158 -3.31 -0.17 -25.07
N LYS A 159 -2.07 -0.65 -24.96
CA LYS A 159 -1.74 -2.02 -24.55
C LYS A 159 -1.18 -2.13 -23.13
N ASN A 160 -0.87 -1.02 -22.47
CA ASN A 160 -0.25 -1.06 -21.16
C ASN A 160 -1.30 -1.22 -20.04
N GLU A 161 -1.17 -2.30 -19.28
CA GLU A 161 -2.04 -2.60 -18.14
C GLU A 161 -1.55 -1.96 -16.82
N ASP A 162 -0.26 -1.64 -16.74
CA ASP A 162 0.39 -1.22 -15.51
C ASP A 162 0.38 0.30 -15.29
N PRO A 163 0.46 0.75 -14.03
CA PRO A 163 0.50 2.17 -13.68
C PRO A 163 1.52 2.98 -14.47
N TYR A 164 1.08 4.15 -14.91
CA TYR A 164 1.93 5.18 -15.48
C TYR A 164 2.49 6.08 -14.40
N HIS A 165 3.65 6.66 -14.67
CA HIS A 165 4.16 7.79 -13.95
C HIS A 165 3.76 9.09 -14.64
N MET A 166 3.91 10.19 -13.90
CA MET A 166 3.60 11.51 -14.41
C MET A 166 4.49 11.92 -15.58
N VAL A 167 3.89 12.63 -16.55
CA VAL A 167 4.59 13.27 -17.67
C VAL A 167 4.44 14.78 -17.53
N VAL A 168 5.54 15.51 -17.62
CA VAL A 168 5.62 16.95 -17.39
C VAL A 168 6.02 17.67 -18.66
N PHE A 169 5.22 18.65 -19.07
CA PHE A 169 5.51 19.59 -20.15
C PHE A 169 5.84 20.97 -19.57
N GLN A 170 6.88 21.60 -20.12
CA GLN A 170 7.30 22.94 -19.74
C GLN A 170 8.06 23.59 -20.90
N ASN A 171 7.96 24.91 -21.06
CA ASN A 171 8.68 25.68 -22.08
C ASN A 171 8.49 25.09 -23.50
N ILE A 172 7.24 24.85 -23.88
CA ILE A 172 6.87 24.28 -25.18
C ILE A 172 6.56 25.38 -26.19
N THR A 173 7.14 25.30 -27.39
CA THR A 173 6.77 26.18 -28.50
C THR A 173 5.78 25.46 -29.41
N ALA A 174 4.48 25.72 -29.24
CA ALA A 174 3.42 25.08 -30.02
C ALA A 174 3.09 25.87 -31.31
N ILE A 175 3.34 25.29 -32.48
CA ILE A 175 3.10 25.90 -33.81
C ILE A 175 2.05 25.09 -34.57
N ASN A 176 0.90 25.69 -34.92
CA ASN A 176 -0.19 24.98 -35.62
C ASN A 176 -0.59 23.66 -34.91
N VAL A 177 -0.68 23.70 -33.59
CA VAL A 177 -1.11 22.56 -32.76
C VAL A 177 -2.56 22.78 -32.32
N GLN A 178 -3.43 21.80 -32.56
CA GLN A 178 -4.77 21.79 -31.99
C GLN A 178 -4.70 21.44 -30.51
N ARG A 179 -4.42 22.43 -29.65
CA ARG A 179 -4.21 22.27 -28.20
C ARG A 179 -5.29 21.43 -27.51
N HIS A 180 -6.56 21.63 -27.88
CA HIS A 180 -7.69 20.90 -27.32
C HIS A 180 -7.74 19.38 -27.64
N LYS A 181 -6.80 18.89 -28.46
CA LYS A 181 -6.64 17.50 -28.92
C LYS A 181 -5.18 17.04 -28.90
N SER A 182 -4.31 17.74 -28.19
CA SER A 182 -2.89 17.36 -28.12
C SER A 182 -2.65 16.12 -27.26
N LEU A 183 -3.53 15.86 -26.27
CA LEU A 183 -3.39 14.77 -25.30
C LEU A 183 -4.52 13.76 -25.48
N TYR A 184 -4.24 12.48 -25.18
CA TYR A 184 -5.26 11.45 -25.10
C TYR A 184 -4.94 10.38 -24.05
N PHE A 185 -5.90 10.12 -23.16
CA PHE A 185 -5.86 9.03 -22.19
C PHE A 185 -6.71 7.88 -22.69
N ASP A 186 -6.05 6.78 -23.03
CA ASP A 186 -6.69 5.59 -23.54
C ASP A 186 -7.65 4.96 -22.55
N ILE A 187 -8.63 4.24 -23.10
CA ILE A 187 -9.61 3.50 -22.34
C ILE A 187 -9.20 2.03 -22.38
N PRO A 188 -9.18 1.32 -21.24
CA PRO A 188 -8.90 -0.10 -21.22
C PRO A 188 -9.87 -0.87 -22.12
N SER A 189 -9.36 -1.81 -22.91
CA SER A 189 -10.19 -2.75 -23.66
C SER A 189 -10.94 -3.70 -22.73
N ASN A 190 -12.03 -4.30 -23.21
CA ASN A 190 -12.91 -5.15 -22.37
C ASN A 190 -12.15 -6.26 -21.62
N ASN A 191 -11.12 -6.87 -22.22
CA ASN A 191 -10.26 -7.88 -21.59
C ASN A 191 -9.44 -7.34 -20.39
N MET A 192 -9.02 -6.07 -20.42
CA MET A 192 -8.31 -5.38 -19.34
C MET A 192 -9.23 -4.91 -18.19
N THR A 193 -10.52 -5.23 -18.30
CA THR A 193 -11.51 -5.07 -17.23
C THR A 193 -11.96 -6.40 -16.64
N THR A 194 -11.38 -7.52 -17.11
CA THR A 194 -11.72 -8.87 -16.63
C THR A 194 -10.83 -9.31 -15.47
N LEU A 195 -11.40 -10.18 -14.64
CA LEU A 195 -10.74 -10.72 -13.46
C LEU A 195 -9.42 -11.44 -13.77
N ASN A 196 -9.34 -12.04 -14.97
CA ASN A 196 -8.23 -12.90 -15.38
C ASN A 196 -6.95 -12.14 -15.74
N ASN A 197 -7.05 -10.84 -16.05
CA ASN A 197 -5.89 -10.01 -16.40
C ASN A 197 -5.43 -9.16 -15.21
N CYS A 198 -6.37 -8.56 -14.48
CA CYS A 198 -6.07 -7.48 -13.53
C CYS A 198 -6.38 -7.84 -12.07
N GLY A 199 -6.73 -9.10 -11.81
CA GLY A 199 -7.17 -9.55 -10.50
C GLY A 199 -8.58 -9.07 -10.17
N GLU A 200 -8.80 -8.43 -9.02
CA GLU A 200 -10.16 -8.17 -8.54
C GLU A 200 -10.88 -6.98 -9.23
N PHE A 201 -10.15 -5.97 -9.72
CA PHE A 201 -10.73 -4.82 -10.46
C PHE A 201 -10.05 -4.63 -11.82
N GLY A 202 -10.49 -3.62 -12.56
CA GLY A 202 -9.88 -3.28 -13.85
C GLY A 202 -8.52 -2.66 -13.63
N CYS A 203 -7.57 -2.95 -14.53
CA CYS A 203 -6.18 -2.55 -14.42
C CYS A 203 -5.99 -1.04 -14.14
N ASP A 204 -4.97 -0.72 -13.35
CA ASP A 204 -4.74 0.64 -12.86
C ASP A 204 -3.96 1.54 -13.85
N GLY A 205 -3.34 0.99 -14.89
CA GLY A 205 -2.57 1.78 -15.87
C GLY A 205 -3.27 3.04 -16.35
N TYR A 206 -4.45 2.88 -16.94
CA TYR A 206 -5.24 4.01 -17.46
C TYR A 206 -5.87 4.88 -16.37
N LYS A 207 -5.94 4.41 -15.13
CA LYS A 207 -6.55 5.16 -14.02
C LYS A 207 -5.56 6.07 -13.30
N LYS A 208 -4.26 5.81 -13.44
CA LYS A 208 -3.19 6.51 -12.69
C LYS A 208 -2.26 7.34 -13.58
N ALA A 209 -2.37 7.24 -14.90
CA ALA A 209 -1.67 8.14 -15.82
C ALA A 209 -2.16 9.58 -15.65
N PHE A 210 -1.26 10.55 -15.48
CA PHE A 210 -1.62 11.96 -15.52
C PHE A 210 -0.49 12.83 -16.08
N VAL A 211 -0.86 13.96 -16.65
CA VAL A 211 0.05 14.91 -17.31
C VAL A 211 0.00 16.25 -16.59
N LEU A 212 1.17 16.89 -16.41
CA LEU A 212 1.28 18.27 -15.92
C LEU A 212 1.77 19.18 -17.06
N ASP A 213 1.01 20.22 -17.37
CA ASP A 213 1.48 21.36 -18.17
C ASP A 213 1.81 22.50 -17.22
N MET A 214 3.09 22.62 -16.85
CA MET A 214 3.54 23.42 -15.71
C MET A 214 3.52 24.93 -15.95
N ASP A 215 3.44 25.36 -17.20
CA ASP A 215 3.43 26.78 -17.57
C ASP A 215 2.38 27.09 -18.66
N GLY A 216 1.55 26.11 -19.01
CA GLY A 216 0.48 26.27 -19.99
C GLY A 216 0.96 26.41 -21.42
N THR A 217 2.25 26.19 -21.69
CA THR A 217 2.82 26.42 -23.02
C THR A 217 2.34 25.40 -24.05
N LEU A 218 1.94 24.19 -23.62
CA LEU A 218 1.35 23.18 -24.50
C LEU A 218 -0.16 23.39 -24.72
N THR A 219 -0.92 23.58 -23.64
CA THR A 219 -2.38 23.48 -23.64
C THR A 219 -3.09 24.84 -23.55
N GLY A 220 -2.36 25.89 -23.16
CA GLY A 220 -2.83 27.27 -23.05
C GLY A 220 -3.07 27.76 -21.62
N ALA A 221 -2.97 26.88 -20.62
CA ALA A 221 -3.07 27.22 -19.20
C ALA A 221 -2.29 26.22 -18.34
N GLU A 222 -1.79 26.64 -17.19
CA GLU A 222 -1.11 25.76 -16.23
C GLU A 222 -2.13 24.77 -15.63
N GLN A 223 -2.01 23.48 -16.00
CA GLN A 223 -3.04 22.49 -15.71
C GLN A 223 -2.50 21.08 -15.47
N VAL A 224 -3.28 20.30 -14.72
CA VAL A 224 -3.16 18.85 -14.56
C VAL A 224 -4.25 18.16 -15.36
N PHE A 225 -3.85 17.18 -16.16
CA PHE A 225 -4.78 16.30 -16.85
C PHE A 225 -4.83 14.95 -16.15
N LEU A 226 -5.98 14.66 -15.54
CA LEU A 226 -6.26 13.40 -14.86
C LEU A 226 -7.13 12.51 -15.76
N PRO A 227 -6.97 11.18 -15.75
CA PRO A 227 -7.74 10.32 -16.62
C PRO A 227 -9.19 10.31 -16.14
N LYS A 228 -10.13 10.28 -17.09
CA LYS A 228 -11.54 10.12 -16.75
C LYS A 228 -11.78 8.66 -16.38
N VAL A 229 -11.64 8.34 -15.10
CA VAL A 229 -11.97 7.01 -14.59
C VAL A 229 -13.46 6.77 -14.80
N SER A 230 -13.82 5.94 -15.77
CA SER A 230 -15.21 5.66 -16.09
C SER A 230 -15.89 4.92 -14.93
N SER A 231 -17.13 5.31 -14.62
CA SER A 231 -18.00 4.66 -13.63
C SER A 231 -18.45 3.24 -14.01
N THR A 232 -17.78 2.59 -14.95
CA THR A 232 -18.20 1.29 -15.51
C THR A 232 -18.06 0.14 -14.52
N GLN A 233 -17.45 0.35 -13.35
CA GLN A 233 -17.38 -0.63 -12.27
C GLN A 233 -18.38 -0.38 -11.13
N LYS A 234 -19.47 0.36 -11.37
CA LYS A 234 -20.57 0.50 -10.39
C LYS A 234 -21.06 -0.85 -9.80
N TRP A 235 -20.96 -1.94 -10.56
CA TRP A 235 -21.34 -3.28 -10.11
C TRP A 235 -20.32 -3.93 -9.15
N ILE A 236 -19.03 -3.58 -9.25
CA ILE A 236 -17.95 -4.12 -8.41
C ILE A 236 -17.83 -3.34 -7.10
N GLU A 237 -18.16 -2.04 -7.10
CA GLU A 237 -18.00 -1.12 -5.97
C GLU A 237 -18.62 -1.61 -4.64
N LYS A 238 -19.75 -2.32 -4.66
CA LYS A 238 -20.40 -2.78 -3.41
C LYS A 238 -19.59 -3.87 -2.69
N HIS A 239 -18.93 -4.75 -3.45
CA HIS A 239 -18.14 -5.86 -2.92
C HIS A 239 -16.65 -5.51 -2.79
N ALA A 240 -16.22 -4.45 -3.47
CA ALA A 240 -14.84 -3.95 -3.52
C ALA A 240 -14.39 -3.15 -2.29
N ILE A 241 -15.31 -2.52 -1.58
CA ILE A 241 -14.97 -1.67 -0.43
C ILE A 241 -14.65 -2.57 0.79
N PRO A 242 -13.46 -2.45 1.40
CA PRO A 242 -13.06 -3.26 2.56
C PRO A 242 -14.11 -3.24 3.67
N ILE A 243 -14.36 -4.39 4.29
CA ILE A 243 -15.40 -4.50 5.31
C ILE A 243 -15.12 -3.61 6.52
N ARG A 244 -13.87 -3.53 6.98
CA ARG A 244 -13.47 -2.64 8.06
C ARG A 244 -13.81 -1.18 7.74
N MET A 245 -13.56 -0.77 6.51
CA MET A 245 -13.93 0.56 6.03
C MET A 245 -15.45 0.77 6.11
N ARG A 246 -16.26 -0.19 5.66
CA ARG A 246 -17.75 -0.12 5.74
C ARG A 246 -18.28 -0.10 7.17
N LEU A 247 -17.61 -0.78 8.10
CA LEU A 247 -18.01 -0.84 9.51
C LEU A 247 -17.71 0.48 10.24
N HIS A 248 -16.63 1.16 9.87
CA HIS A 248 -16.19 2.38 10.54
C HIS A 248 -16.67 3.67 9.86
N LEU A 249 -17.01 3.62 8.57
CA LEU A 249 -17.29 4.81 7.75
C LEU A 249 -18.59 4.65 6.94
N ASP A 250 -19.37 5.72 6.85
CA ASP A 250 -20.54 5.83 5.97
C ASP A 250 -20.10 6.19 4.54
N ILE A 251 -19.58 5.19 3.82
CA ILE A 251 -18.94 5.36 2.51
C ILE A 251 -19.93 5.86 1.44
N SER A 252 -21.12 5.27 1.37
CA SER A 252 -22.12 5.61 0.35
C SER A 252 -22.62 7.05 0.49
N ARG A 253 -22.69 7.57 1.71
CA ARG A 253 -23.13 8.95 1.94
C ARG A 253 -22.02 9.95 1.66
N ARG A 254 -20.80 9.68 2.12
CA ARG A 254 -19.73 10.67 2.23
C ARG A 254 -18.76 10.66 1.05
N TRP A 255 -18.27 9.49 0.60
CA TRP A 255 -17.30 9.35 -0.49
C TRP A 255 -17.98 8.96 -1.80
N ARG A 256 -18.59 9.96 -2.45
CA ARG A 256 -19.36 9.78 -3.70
C ARG A 256 -18.50 9.92 -4.95
N GLU A 257 -17.45 10.72 -4.89
CA GLU A 257 -16.56 10.93 -6.01
C GLU A 257 -15.61 9.74 -6.17
N ARG A 258 -15.19 9.45 -7.40
CA ARG A 258 -14.36 8.29 -7.75
C ARG A 258 -13.04 8.71 -8.39
N GLY A 259 -12.00 7.91 -8.12
CA GLY A 259 -10.66 8.10 -8.67
C GLY A 259 -9.80 9.06 -7.84
N GLY A 260 -8.75 9.60 -8.47
CA GLY A 260 -7.81 10.51 -7.82
C GLY A 260 -8.44 11.81 -7.34
N ILE A 261 -7.81 12.44 -6.34
CA ILE A 261 -8.27 13.72 -5.78
C ILE A 261 -8.34 14.82 -6.86
N GLN A 262 -9.43 15.56 -6.83
CA GLN A 262 -9.71 16.70 -7.71
C GLN A 262 -10.19 17.89 -6.87
N ASP A 263 -10.23 19.07 -7.48
CA ASP A 263 -10.87 20.26 -6.91
C ASP A 263 -11.97 20.78 -7.85
N LYS A 264 -12.54 21.94 -7.49
CA LYS A 264 -13.62 22.57 -8.26
C LYS A 264 -13.16 23.19 -9.58
N SER A 265 -11.85 23.30 -9.82
CA SER A 265 -11.32 23.79 -11.10
C SER A 265 -11.40 22.72 -12.20
N CYS A 266 -11.50 21.45 -11.82
CA CYS A 266 -11.53 20.34 -12.75
C CYS A 266 -12.76 20.39 -13.66
N ILE A 267 -12.51 20.49 -14.97
CA ILE A 267 -13.53 20.43 -16.02
C ILE A 267 -13.35 19.17 -16.87
N VAL A 268 -14.44 18.66 -17.42
CA VAL A 268 -14.38 17.52 -18.35
C VAL A 268 -13.71 17.96 -19.64
N TYR A 269 -12.62 17.28 -19.98
CA TYR A 269 -11.85 17.49 -21.20
C TYR A 269 -12.05 16.27 -22.12
N ALA A 270 -13.24 16.23 -22.73
CA ALA A 270 -13.78 15.04 -23.38
C ALA A 270 -12.91 14.51 -24.52
N GLN A 271 -12.25 15.41 -25.26
CA GLN A 271 -11.40 15.07 -26.41
C GLN A 271 -10.16 14.25 -26.02
N ALA A 272 -9.67 14.42 -24.78
CA ALA A 272 -8.56 13.62 -24.26
C ALA A 272 -9.01 12.48 -23.35
N ASN A 273 -10.32 12.27 -23.16
CA ASN A 273 -10.84 11.36 -22.13
C ASN A 273 -10.26 11.66 -20.73
N ALA A 274 -10.22 12.94 -20.35
CA ALA A 274 -9.59 13.43 -19.14
C ALA A 274 -10.46 14.45 -18.38
N TYR A 275 -10.06 14.76 -17.15
CA TYR A 275 -10.36 16.01 -16.46
C TYR A 275 -9.15 16.94 -16.61
N ALA A 276 -9.38 18.20 -16.93
CA ALA A 276 -8.38 19.26 -16.89
C ALA A 276 -8.62 20.11 -15.64
N CYS A 277 -7.65 20.17 -14.75
CA CYS A 277 -7.71 20.88 -13.47
C CYS A 277 -6.61 21.94 -13.43
N ASP A 278 -6.81 23.04 -12.70
CA ASP A 278 -5.72 23.95 -12.34
C ASP A 278 -4.70 23.20 -11.44
N GLU A 279 -3.40 23.47 -11.58
CA GLU A 279 -2.33 22.82 -10.77
C GLU A 279 -2.24 23.40 -9.33
N ARG A 280 -3.39 23.66 -8.70
CA ARG A 280 -3.50 24.22 -7.33
C ARG A 280 -3.33 23.19 -6.23
N LEU A 281 -3.72 21.95 -6.49
CA LEU A 281 -3.59 20.85 -5.54
C LEU A 281 -2.18 20.23 -5.55
N HIS A 282 -1.37 20.56 -6.57
CA HIS A 282 -0.04 20.01 -6.80
C HIS A 282 -0.09 18.47 -6.79
N GLN A 283 -0.94 17.86 -7.61
CA GLN A 283 -1.14 16.41 -7.56
C GLN A 283 0.16 15.65 -7.84
N ARG A 284 0.47 14.63 -7.03
CA ARG A 284 1.63 13.73 -7.19
C ARG A 284 1.23 12.28 -7.03
N LEU A 285 2.05 11.38 -7.56
CA LEU A 285 1.84 9.95 -7.41
C LEU A 285 2.38 9.48 -6.05
N LEU A 286 1.57 8.74 -5.31
CA LEU A 286 1.97 8.00 -4.11
C LEU A 286 2.11 6.52 -4.47
N LEU A 287 3.24 5.95 -4.10
CA LEU A 287 3.57 4.54 -4.26
C LEU A 287 3.54 3.84 -2.89
N ILE A 288 2.78 2.76 -2.81
CA ILE A 288 2.56 1.93 -1.61
C ILE A 288 2.97 0.51 -1.94
N GLN A 289 3.97 -0.03 -1.24
CA GLN A 289 4.63 -1.28 -1.61
C GLN A 289 4.75 -2.22 -0.43
N SER A 290 4.23 -3.44 -0.56
CA SER A 290 4.55 -4.53 0.36
C SER A 290 5.99 -4.99 0.10
N LEU A 291 6.78 -5.08 1.17
CA LEU A 291 8.13 -5.64 1.19
C LEU A 291 8.13 -7.04 1.83
N ASP A 292 6.97 -7.67 1.97
CA ASP A 292 6.87 -9.02 2.51
C ASP A 292 7.48 -10.04 1.54
N GLU A 293 8.17 -11.04 2.09
CA GLU A 293 8.81 -12.10 1.29
C GLU A 293 7.80 -12.99 0.59
N ASP A 294 6.61 -13.15 1.17
CA ASP A 294 5.51 -13.95 0.65
C ASP A 294 4.49 -13.13 -0.13
N ARG A 295 4.78 -11.84 -0.45
CA ARG A 295 3.85 -10.92 -1.14
C ARG A 295 3.28 -11.45 -2.46
N MET A 296 3.99 -12.34 -3.15
CA MET A 296 3.55 -12.98 -4.40
C MET A 296 2.58 -14.17 -4.18
N TYR A 297 2.49 -14.65 -2.94
CA TYR A 297 1.71 -15.82 -2.55
C TYR A 297 0.50 -15.46 -1.67
N ILE A 298 0.48 -14.27 -1.07
CA ILE A 298 -0.64 -13.75 -0.26
C ILE A 298 -1.42 -12.68 -1.01
N ASN A 299 -2.74 -12.59 -0.78
CA ASN A 299 -3.53 -11.51 -1.37
C ASN A 299 -3.35 -10.28 -0.48
N VAL A 300 -2.62 -9.28 -0.94
CA VAL A 300 -2.46 -8.01 -0.21
C VAL A 300 -3.52 -7.00 -0.63
N GLY A 301 -3.89 -7.03 -1.91
CA GLY A 301 -4.83 -6.11 -2.51
C GLY A 301 -6.23 -6.69 -2.65
N PRO A 302 -7.14 -5.93 -3.27
CA PRO A 302 -7.02 -4.52 -3.61
C PRO A 302 -6.87 -3.54 -2.42
N LEU A 303 -6.59 -2.27 -2.74
CA LEU A 303 -6.49 -1.17 -1.80
C LEU A 303 -7.63 -0.16 -2.03
N ALA A 304 -8.36 0.20 -0.99
CA ALA A 304 -9.26 1.35 -0.99
C ALA A 304 -8.55 2.56 -0.39
N PHE A 305 -8.50 3.66 -1.14
CA PHE A 305 -7.81 4.89 -0.76
C PHE A 305 -8.78 6.07 -0.81
N ILE A 306 -8.86 6.84 0.27
CA ILE A 306 -9.82 7.94 0.41
C ILE A 306 -9.21 9.23 0.91
N THR A 307 -9.79 10.35 0.51
CA THR A 307 -9.50 11.67 1.09
C THR A 307 -10.10 11.80 2.49
N GLU A 308 -9.34 12.32 3.46
CA GLU A 308 -9.78 12.59 4.83
C GLU A 308 -9.83 14.10 5.11
N GLY A 309 -10.96 14.59 5.64
CA GLY A 309 -11.08 15.99 6.09
C GLY A 309 -11.27 17.03 4.98
N VAL A 310 -11.39 16.62 3.71
CA VAL A 310 -11.50 17.54 2.56
C VAL A 310 -12.78 17.25 1.76
N LYS A 311 -13.39 18.29 1.17
CA LYS A 311 -14.60 18.17 0.35
C LYS A 311 -14.36 18.71 -1.08
N PRO A 312 -14.91 18.05 -2.11
CA PRO A 312 -15.66 16.78 -2.05
C PRO A 312 -14.74 15.59 -1.67
N TYR A 313 -15.36 14.48 -1.27
CA TYR A 313 -14.64 13.30 -0.79
C TYR A 313 -14.49 12.27 -1.91
N TYR A 314 -13.26 11.83 -2.17
CA TYR A 314 -12.90 10.92 -3.25
C TYR A 314 -12.56 9.53 -2.72
N LEU A 315 -13.10 8.49 -3.38
CA LEU A 315 -12.76 7.09 -3.19
C LEU A 315 -12.07 6.54 -4.44
N ASP A 316 -10.87 6.03 -4.23
CA ASP A 316 -10.07 5.34 -5.23
C ASP A 316 -9.95 3.86 -4.86
N LEU A 317 -10.23 2.98 -5.81
CA LEU A 317 -10.14 1.54 -5.67
C LEU A 317 -9.06 1.03 -6.60
N ILE A 318 -8.03 0.41 -6.03
CA ILE A 318 -6.74 0.15 -6.68
C ILE A 318 -6.49 -1.35 -6.62
N SER A 319 -6.35 -1.99 -7.78
CA SER A 319 -6.00 -3.41 -7.87
C SER A 319 -4.51 -3.64 -7.65
N GLY A 320 -3.67 -2.69 -8.03
CA GLY A 320 -2.21 -2.87 -8.12
C GLY A 320 -1.79 -3.25 -9.54
N THR A 321 -0.50 -3.56 -9.70
CA THR A 321 0.07 -3.90 -11.02
C THR A 321 -0.50 -5.22 -11.55
N SER A 322 -0.63 -5.32 -12.87
CA SER A 322 -1.00 -6.57 -13.54
C SER A 322 0.08 -7.60 -13.28
N THR A 323 -0.32 -8.83 -12.99
CA THR A 323 0.57 -9.98 -13.11
C THR A 323 0.30 -10.55 -14.48
N SER A 324 1.14 -10.29 -15.48
CA SER A 324 0.95 -10.78 -16.86
C SER A 324 0.94 -12.33 -17.00
N LEU A 325 0.95 -13.05 -15.88
CA LEU A 325 0.74 -14.48 -15.77
C LEU A 325 -0.78 -14.74 -15.86
N ALA A 326 -1.23 -15.18 -17.03
CA ALA A 326 -2.58 -15.68 -17.23
C ALA A 326 -2.97 -16.64 -16.08
N CYS A 327 -4.15 -16.43 -15.51
CA CYS A 327 -4.71 -17.31 -14.49
C CYS A 327 -4.81 -18.75 -15.02
N LEU A 328 -3.81 -19.57 -14.72
CA LEU A 328 -3.88 -21.01 -14.94
C LEU A 328 -4.59 -21.64 -13.73
N GLU A 329 -5.56 -22.49 -14.05
CA GLU A 329 -6.57 -23.11 -13.20
C GLU A 329 -6.25 -23.14 -11.68
N ARG A 330 -7.11 -22.48 -10.89
CA ARG A 330 -7.17 -22.40 -9.41
C ARG A 330 -6.14 -21.56 -8.66
N TYR A 331 -5.08 -21.06 -9.28
CA TYR A 331 -4.11 -20.19 -8.60
C TYR A 331 -3.71 -19.00 -9.48
N CYS A 332 -4.52 -17.93 -9.48
CA CYS A 332 -4.06 -16.64 -9.99
C CYS A 332 -2.96 -16.14 -9.02
N PRO A 333 -1.74 -15.81 -9.50
CA PRO A 333 -0.76 -15.14 -8.65
C PRO A 333 -1.39 -13.85 -8.11
N ARG A 334 -1.39 -13.77 -6.78
CA ARG A 334 -1.96 -12.67 -6.03
C ARG A 334 -1.08 -11.43 -6.27
N HIS A 335 -1.70 -10.27 -6.31
CA HIS A 335 -1.11 -8.97 -6.65
C HIS A 335 0.33 -8.81 -6.13
N THR A 336 1.17 -8.11 -6.90
CA THR A 336 2.60 -7.87 -6.60
C THR A 336 2.86 -7.15 -5.26
N GLY A 337 1.79 -6.69 -4.60
CA GLY A 337 1.84 -5.92 -3.36
C GLY A 337 2.16 -4.45 -3.59
N THR A 338 2.14 -3.98 -4.84
CA THR A 338 2.44 -2.60 -5.20
C THR A 338 1.18 -1.88 -5.71
N PHE A 339 0.88 -0.74 -5.10
CA PHE A 339 -0.29 0.10 -5.38
C PHE A 339 0.14 1.54 -5.65
N THR A 340 -0.48 2.18 -6.63
CA THR A 340 -0.24 3.59 -6.98
C THR A 340 -1.53 4.39 -6.89
N THR A 341 -1.45 5.60 -6.36
CA THR A 341 -2.59 6.51 -6.24
C THR A 341 -2.16 7.96 -6.35
N ILE A 342 -3.12 8.87 -6.51
CA ILE A 342 -2.88 10.30 -6.69
C ILE A 342 -3.19 11.03 -5.39
N VAL A 343 -2.19 11.75 -4.87
CA VAL A 343 -2.28 12.55 -3.66
C VAL A 343 -2.08 14.03 -3.98
N ALA A 344 -2.46 14.91 -3.05
CA ALA A 344 -2.32 16.36 -3.18
C ALA A 344 -1.54 16.94 -1.99
N HIS A 345 -0.80 18.02 -2.21
CA HIS A 345 0.00 18.67 -1.17
C HIS A 345 -0.86 19.12 0.00
N ASN A 346 -0.41 18.94 1.25
CA ASN A 346 -1.13 19.38 2.46
C ASN A 346 -2.51 18.71 2.64
N HIS A 347 -2.67 17.47 2.17
CA HIS A 347 -3.90 16.70 2.32
C HIS A 347 -3.68 15.42 3.13
N SER A 348 -4.75 14.95 3.77
CA SER A 348 -4.79 13.69 4.51
C SER A 348 -5.57 12.64 3.75
N PHE A 349 -5.13 11.39 3.85
CA PHE A 349 -5.73 10.24 3.19
C PHE A 349 -5.82 9.05 4.13
N LEU A 350 -6.74 8.12 3.89
CA LEU A 350 -6.80 6.82 4.55
C LEU A 350 -6.70 5.70 3.54
N ALA A 351 -5.99 4.64 3.89
CA ALA A 351 -5.77 3.46 3.06
C ALA A 351 -6.22 2.20 3.82
N TYR A 352 -7.04 1.37 3.17
CA TYR A 352 -7.59 0.13 3.68
C TYR A 352 -7.29 -1.01 2.71
N PHE A 353 -6.59 -2.04 3.17
CA PHE A 353 -6.38 -3.27 2.42
C PHE A 353 -7.63 -4.14 2.50
N THR A 354 -8.06 -4.74 1.38
CA THR A 354 -9.11 -5.77 1.40
C THR A 354 -8.56 -7.15 1.79
N GLY A 355 -7.29 -7.41 1.49
CA GLY A 355 -6.59 -8.66 1.77
C GLY A 355 -5.78 -8.63 3.07
N THR A 356 -4.71 -9.42 3.08
CA THR A 356 -3.73 -9.48 4.18
C THR A 356 -2.94 -8.18 4.27
N THR A 357 -3.00 -7.52 5.42
CA THR A 357 -2.23 -6.28 5.65
C THR A 357 -0.72 -6.59 5.70
N PRO A 358 0.14 -5.86 4.96
CA PRO A 358 1.57 -6.14 4.91
C PRO A 358 2.29 -5.99 6.25
N LYS A 359 3.19 -6.92 6.57
CA LYS A 359 4.10 -6.83 7.74
C LYS A 359 5.18 -5.77 7.51
N ARG A 360 5.67 -5.64 6.28
CA ARG A 360 6.64 -4.63 5.86
C ARG A 360 6.04 -3.83 4.70
N LEU A 361 5.89 -2.53 4.88
CA LEU A 361 5.34 -1.63 3.86
C LEU A 361 6.31 -0.47 3.60
N ARG A 362 6.48 -0.07 2.35
CA ARG A 362 7.17 1.16 1.95
C ARG A 362 6.20 2.13 1.32
N LEU A 363 6.29 3.38 1.73
CA LEU A 363 5.54 4.51 1.20
C LEU A 363 6.50 5.53 0.61
N SER A 364 6.18 6.02 -0.59
CA SER A 364 7.02 7.02 -1.26
C SER A 364 6.22 7.92 -2.19
N ILE A 365 6.53 9.23 -2.16
CA ILE A 365 5.95 10.21 -3.10
C ILE A 365 6.88 10.27 -4.31
N VAL A 366 6.34 10.02 -5.49
CA VAL A 366 7.10 10.12 -6.74
C VAL A 366 7.11 11.57 -7.18
N HIS A 367 8.31 12.11 -7.39
CA HIS A 367 8.56 13.45 -7.91
C HIS A 367 7.80 14.59 -7.18
N PRO A 368 7.99 14.75 -5.86
CA PRO A 368 7.37 15.84 -5.09
C PRO A 368 7.72 17.22 -5.69
N SER A 369 6.76 18.14 -5.74
CA SER A 369 6.97 19.48 -6.32
C SER A 369 8.05 20.29 -5.61
N THR A 370 8.16 20.11 -4.30
CA THR A 370 9.16 20.77 -3.44
C THR A 370 9.63 19.80 -2.35
N PRO A 371 10.78 20.06 -1.69
CA PRO A 371 11.20 19.30 -0.52
C PRO A 371 10.18 19.35 0.64
N ASP A 372 9.37 20.41 0.69
CA ASP A 372 8.32 20.59 1.69
C ASP A 372 6.99 19.94 1.31
N TYR A 373 6.88 19.35 0.12
CA TYR A 373 5.68 18.63 -0.28
C TYR A 373 5.38 17.53 0.74
N ALA A 374 4.28 17.67 1.46
CA ALA A 374 3.90 16.73 2.51
C ALA A 374 2.45 16.29 2.41
N VAL A 375 2.21 15.02 2.76
CA VAL A 375 0.89 14.42 2.91
C VAL A 375 0.85 13.56 4.17
N ARG A 376 -0.35 13.35 4.73
CA ARG A 376 -0.56 12.37 5.80
C ARG A 376 -1.33 11.19 5.27
N VAL A 377 -0.84 9.98 5.55
CA VAL A 377 -1.54 8.74 5.22
C VAL A 377 -1.87 8.01 6.51
N GLY A 378 -3.14 7.67 6.70
CA GLY A 378 -3.61 6.74 7.71
C GLY A 378 -3.73 5.34 7.13
N LEU A 379 -3.05 4.36 7.71
CA LEU A 379 -3.08 2.97 7.27
C LEU A 379 -3.91 2.13 8.26
N ASP A 380 -4.88 1.38 7.76
CA ASP A 380 -5.65 0.44 8.58
C ASP A 380 -4.81 -0.78 8.96
N TYR A 381 -4.29 -0.76 10.19
CA TYR A 381 -3.51 -1.84 10.78
C TYR A 381 -4.31 -2.39 11.96
N ALA A 382 -5.17 -3.38 11.69
CA ALA A 382 -5.98 -4.04 12.69
C ALA A 382 -5.16 -5.00 13.57
N THR A 383 -4.28 -4.48 14.41
CA THR A 383 -3.36 -5.33 15.17
C THR A 383 -3.05 -4.83 16.58
N ALA A 384 -2.86 -5.78 17.48
CA ALA A 384 -2.25 -5.55 18.78
C ALA A 384 -0.71 -5.49 18.70
N ALA A 385 -0.10 -5.87 17.57
CA ALA A 385 1.34 -5.80 17.37
C ALA A 385 1.88 -4.37 17.49
N ARG A 386 3.19 -4.25 17.76
CA ARG A 386 3.86 -2.94 17.70
C ARG A 386 4.12 -2.60 16.24
N ILE A 387 3.89 -1.34 15.88
CA ILE A 387 4.17 -0.85 14.54
C ILE A 387 5.32 0.15 14.61
N ASP A 388 6.41 -0.19 13.94
CA ASP A 388 7.62 0.61 13.91
C ASP A 388 7.72 1.35 12.58
N VAL A 389 8.09 2.64 12.62
CA VAL A 389 8.23 3.49 11.44
C VAL A 389 9.69 3.90 11.27
N TYR A 390 10.19 3.81 10.05
CA TYR A 390 11.57 4.09 9.70
C TYR A 390 11.65 5.06 8.53
N THR A 391 12.69 5.88 8.55
CA THR A 391 13.16 6.66 7.40
C THR A 391 14.61 6.28 7.11
N LYS A 392 15.22 6.87 6.08
CA LYS A 392 16.65 6.69 5.80
C LYS A 392 17.54 6.98 7.02
N ASP A 393 17.10 7.88 7.91
CA ASP A 393 17.85 8.32 9.09
C ASP A 393 17.66 7.37 10.30
N GLY A 394 16.83 6.33 10.15
CA GLY A 394 16.59 5.30 11.16
C GLY A 394 15.15 5.30 11.69
N TYR A 395 14.98 4.71 12.87
CA TYR A 395 13.68 4.59 13.53
C TYR A 395 13.12 5.96 13.96
N VAL A 396 11.83 6.19 13.69
CA VAL A 396 11.11 7.39 14.07
C VAL A 396 10.15 7.09 15.22
N ILE A 397 10.45 7.64 16.39
CA ILE A 397 9.64 7.52 17.60
C ILE A 397 8.23 8.09 17.32
N PRO A 398 7.14 7.40 17.71
CA PRO A 398 5.79 7.94 17.58
C PRO A 398 5.63 9.23 18.39
N MET A 399 4.68 10.08 18.00
CA MET A 399 4.43 11.39 18.62
C MET A 399 4.06 11.31 20.11
N ASN A 400 3.57 10.15 20.58
CA ASN A 400 3.33 9.86 21.99
C ASN A 400 4.38 8.92 22.60
N GLY A 401 5.50 8.67 21.94
CA GLY A 401 6.55 7.75 22.37
C GLY A 401 7.72 8.43 23.07
N GLN A 402 8.37 7.69 23.98
CA GLN A 402 9.62 8.09 24.62
C GLN A 402 10.49 6.87 24.92
N TRP A 403 11.81 7.07 24.95
CA TRP A 403 12.75 6.03 25.37
C TRP A 403 12.90 6.02 26.89
N THR A 404 12.92 4.83 27.48
CA THR A 404 13.35 4.66 28.88
C THR A 404 14.87 4.69 28.98
N LYS A 405 15.40 4.87 30.20
CA LYS A 405 16.84 4.76 30.50
C LYS A 405 17.48 3.43 30.09
N TYR A 406 16.67 2.39 29.89
CA TYR A 406 17.11 1.05 29.47
C TYR A 406 16.93 0.80 27.97
N GLY A 407 16.53 1.82 27.20
CA GLY A 407 16.34 1.70 25.75
C GLY A 407 15.05 1.01 25.33
N ALA A 408 14.09 0.80 26.24
CA ALA A 408 12.75 0.37 25.87
C ALA A 408 11.94 1.56 25.36
N LEU A 409 11.12 1.35 24.34
CA LEU A 409 10.13 2.33 23.92
C LEU A 409 8.93 2.26 24.87
N VAL A 410 8.37 3.38 25.30
CA VAL A 410 7.07 3.44 25.99
C VAL A 410 6.19 4.53 25.35
N GLN A 411 4.87 4.32 25.35
CA GLN A 411 3.91 5.28 24.81
C GLN A 411 3.14 5.93 25.96
N ASN A 412 2.88 7.23 25.84
CA ASN A 412 2.10 8.01 26.80
C ASN A 412 0.67 8.14 26.28
N ASP A 413 -0.21 7.26 26.76
CA ASP A 413 -1.63 7.24 26.40
C ASP A 413 -2.42 8.43 26.96
N SER A 414 -1.82 9.23 27.84
CA SER A 414 -2.44 10.48 28.33
C SER A 414 -2.44 11.58 27.26
N ILE A 415 -1.61 11.46 26.22
CA ILE A 415 -1.58 12.44 25.12
C ILE A 415 -2.82 12.21 24.24
N PRO A 416 -3.73 13.19 24.13
CA PRO A 416 -4.94 13.02 23.32
C PRO A 416 -4.60 12.79 21.85
N ALA A 417 -5.36 11.93 21.16
CA ALA A 417 -5.15 11.62 19.75
C ALA A 417 -5.06 12.87 18.85
N LYS A 418 -5.84 13.93 19.14
CA LYS A 418 -5.77 15.19 18.39
C LYS A 418 -4.41 15.89 18.45
N GLN A 419 -3.66 15.68 19.52
CA GLN A 419 -2.31 16.24 19.72
C GLN A 419 -1.24 15.26 19.23
N ALA A 420 -1.48 13.95 19.35
CA ALA A 420 -0.55 12.93 18.92
C ALA A 420 -0.55 12.70 17.39
N ILE A 421 -1.67 12.93 16.70
CA ILE A 421 -1.69 12.82 15.24
C ILE A 421 -0.76 13.90 14.63
N PRO A 422 0.24 13.52 13.84
CA PRO A 422 1.23 14.47 13.32
C PRO A 422 0.59 15.48 12.34
N ALA A 423 1.07 16.72 12.41
CA ALA A 423 0.60 17.84 11.62
C ALA A 423 1.37 17.93 10.29
N ILE A 424 0.65 17.93 9.16
CA ILE A 424 1.19 17.67 7.82
C ILE A 424 2.41 18.54 7.48
N LEU A 425 2.31 19.86 7.66
CA LEU A 425 3.34 20.80 7.23
C LEU A 425 4.43 21.09 8.26
N SER A 426 4.20 20.80 9.55
CA SER A 426 5.12 21.19 10.62
C SER A 426 5.94 20.03 11.19
N THR A 427 5.60 18.78 10.86
CA THR A 427 6.36 17.61 11.32
C THR A 427 7.24 17.03 10.20
N PRO A 428 8.38 16.41 10.55
CA PRO A 428 9.28 15.78 9.59
C PRO A 428 8.69 14.50 8.96
N ALA A 429 9.35 13.99 7.91
CA ALA A 429 9.01 12.71 7.30
C ALA A 429 9.08 11.57 8.34
N GLY A 430 8.16 10.62 8.25
CA GLY A 430 8.08 9.46 9.16
C GLY A 430 7.49 9.76 10.54
N SER A 431 7.21 11.03 10.89
CA SER A 431 6.44 11.35 12.09
C SER A 431 5.12 10.58 12.07
N ASN A 432 4.80 9.90 13.17
CA ASN A 432 3.74 8.91 13.18
C ASN A 432 3.00 8.82 14.52
N TYR A 433 1.79 8.28 14.48
CA TYR A 433 0.98 7.95 15.64
C TYR A 433 0.04 6.81 15.30
N TYR A 434 0.03 5.78 16.16
CA TYR A 434 -0.92 4.68 16.06
C TYR A 434 -2.10 4.93 16.99
N ASP A 435 -3.28 5.15 16.41
CA ASP A 435 -4.53 5.32 17.14
C ASP A 435 -5.07 3.93 17.52
N ASN A 436 -4.82 3.49 18.76
CA ASN A 436 -5.27 2.19 19.26
C ASN A 436 -6.81 2.04 19.22
N GLN A 437 -7.60 3.11 19.28
CA GLN A 437 -9.05 2.99 19.25
C GLN A 437 -9.57 2.76 17.84
N LYS A 438 -8.97 3.45 16.85
CA LYS A 438 -9.34 3.29 15.44
C LYS A 438 -8.57 2.19 14.73
N GLN A 439 -7.47 1.73 15.31
CA GLN A 439 -6.50 0.81 14.70
C GLN A 439 -5.92 1.39 13.38
N ILE A 440 -5.63 2.69 13.39
CA ILE A 440 -5.07 3.41 12.23
C ILE A 440 -3.68 3.94 12.58
N LEU A 441 -2.67 3.61 11.78
CA LEU A 441 -1.37 4.27 11.82
C LEU A 441 -1.39 5.51 10.95
N TYR A 442 -1.32 6.68 11.56
CA TYR A 442 -1.09 7.94 10.85
C TYR A 442 0.41 8.18 10.67
N VAL A 443 0.85 8.47 9.45
CA VAL A 443 2.25 8.75 9.14
C VAL A 443 2.39 9.90 8.14
N ILE A 444 3.46 10.69 8.29
CA ILE A 444 3.79 11.80 7.40
C ILE A 444 4.77 11.34 6.32
N LEU A 445 4.40 11.61 5.08
CA LEU A 445 5.29 11.53 3.93
C LEU A 445 5.69 12.94 3.55
N ARG A 446 7.00 13.20 3.39
CA ARG A 446 7.51 14.55 3.07
C ARG A 446 8.71 14.49 2.14
N GLY A 447 8.62 15.26 1.05
CA GLY A 447 9.64 15.31 -0.01
C GLY A 447 9.92 13.91 -0.57
N ARG A 448 11.18 13.67 -0.92
CA ARG A 448 11.66 12.39 -1.48
C ARG A 448 11.99 11.33 -0.42
N ASN A 449 11.58 11.54 0.83
CA ASN A 449 11.92 10.59 1.90
C ASN A 449 10.96 9.39 1.87
N ASN A 450 11.52 8.20 1.68
CA ASN A 450 10.78 6.95 1.82
C ASN A 450 10.50 6.69 3.30
N VAL A 451 9.32 6.15 3.57
CA VAL A 451 8.91 5.70 4.90
C VAL A 451 8.65 4.21 4.87
N GLU A 452 9.32 3.46 5.74
CA GLU A 452 9.06 2.03 5.93
C GLU A 452 8.29 1.79 7.23
N VAL A 453 7.21 1.01 7.14
CA VAL A 453 6.41 0.54 8.26
C VAL A 453 6.71 -0.92 8.48
N ARG A 454 7.01 -1.32 9.71
CA ARG A 454 7.31 -2.70 10.09
C ARG A 454 6.45 -3.12 11.27
N VAL A 455 5.70 -4.20 11.12
CA VAL A 455 4.95 -4.83 12.20
C VAL A 455 5.87 -5.76 12.97
N GLN A 456 5.92 -5.59 14.28
CA GLN A 456 6.69 -6.41 15.21
C GLN A 456 5.75 -7.14 16.17
N GLU A 457 5.92 -8.46 16.24
CA GLU A 457 5.17 -9.30 17.16
C GLU A 457 5.55 -8.96 18.61
N VAL A 458 4.54 -8.85 19.46
CA VAL A 458 4.70 -8.53 20.88
C VAL A 458 3.85 -9.48 21.71
N LEU A 459 4.38 -9.89 22.86
CA LEU A 459 3.62 -10.62 23.87
C LEU A 459 3.03 -9.61 24.84
N ARG A 460 1.72 -9.64 25.06
CA ARG A 460 1.07 -8.85 26.11
C ARG A 460 0.45 -9.77 27.13
N PHE A 461 0.60 -9.42 28.40
CA PHE A 461 -0.12 -10.09 29.47
C PHE A 461 -0.45 -9.12 30.59
N SER A 462 -1.54 -9.39 31.27
CA SER A 462 -2.04 -8.58 32.37
C SER A 462 -2.36 -9.44 33.57
N PHE A 463 -2.17 -8.93 34.77
CA PHE A 463 -2.51 -9.63 36.01
C PHE A 463 -2.95 -8.64 37.09
N ASN A 464 -3.81 -9.13 37.98
CA ASN A 464 -4.22 -8.39 39.17
C ASN A 464 -3.41 -8.82 40.38
N LEU A 465 -2.86 -7.85 41.11
CA LEU A 465 -2.12 -8.06 42.35
C LEU A 465 -3.00 -7.63 43.54
N VAL A 466 -3.17 -8.54 44.49
CA VAL A 466 -4.00 -8.31 45.68
C VAL A 466 -3.15 -7.70 46.79
N SER A 467 -3.74 -6.78 47.55
CA SER A 467 -3.11 -6.17 48.73
C SER A 467 -1.80 -5.46 48.44
N MET A 468 -1.73 -4.79 47.29
CA MET A 468 -0.54 -4.07 46.84
C MET A 468 -0.92 -2.72 46.25
N THR A 469 -0.12 -1.71 46.59
CA THR A 469 -0.18 -0.36 46.01
C THR A 469 0.82 -0.21 44.86
N VAL A 470 0.67 0.86 44.07
CA VAL A 470 1.60 1.20 42.99
C VAL A 470 3.03 1.43 43.52
N ASP A 471 3.17 2.09 44.67
CA ASP A 471 4.48 2.34 45.29
C ASP A 471 5.13 1.04 45.78
N GLU A 472 4.33 0.14 46.36
CA GLU A 472 4.79 -1.19 46.77
C GLU A 472 5.27 -2.02 45.58
N PHE A 473 4.55 -1.99 44.45
CA PHE A 473 4.95 -2.66 43.21
C PHE A 473 6.36 -2.27 42.75
N TYR A 474 6.65 -0.96 42.74
CA TYR A 474 7.96 -0.47 42.35
C TYR A 474 9.04 -0.75 43.42
N SER A 475 8.72 -0.59 44.71
CA SER A 475 9.68 -0.85 45.80
C SER A 475 10.05 -2.33 45.94
N ALA A 476 9.13 -3.25 45.62
CA ALA A 476 9.33 -4.69 45.67
C ALA A 476 10.08 -5.26 44.45
N ASN A 477 10.49 -4.40 43.51
CA ASN A 477 11.23 -4.73 42.29
C ASN A 477 10.53 -5.84 41.47
N VAL A 478 9.20 -5.84 41.42
CA VAL A 478 8.40 -6.88 40.73
C VAL A 478 8.81 -6.98 39.26
N THR A 479 9.03 -5.85 38.58
CA THR A 479 9.49 -5.80 37.19
C THR A 479 10.85 -6.48 37.00
N ASP A 480 11.83 -6.23 37.87
CA ASP A 480 13.17 -6.81 37.75
C ASP A 480 13.15 -8.33 38.02
N LYS A 481 12.32 -8.80 38.96
CA LYS A 481 12.11 -10.24 39.20
C LYS A 481 11.46 -10.92 38.00
N LEU A 482 10.47 -10.27 37.37
CA LEU A 482 9.81 -10.78 36.17
C LEU A 482 10.76 -10.87 34.98
N ILE A 483 11.63 -9.87 34.80
CA ILE A 483 12.70 -9.86 33.80
C ILE A 483 13.65 -11.06 34.00
N LEU A 484 14.09 -11.29 35.25
CA LEU A 484 14.97 -12.41 35.58
C LEU A 484 14.28 -13.77 35.36
N PHE A 485 13.02 -13.90 35.76
CA PHE A 485 12.23 -15.13 35.60
C PHE A 485 12.06 -15.50 34.12
N LEU A 486 11.74 -14.53 33.27
CA LEU A 486 11.52 -14.73 31.84
C LEU A 486 12.81 -14.78 31.01
N GLY A 487 13.98 -14.59 31.63
CA GLY A 487 15.27 -14.56 30.93
C GLY A 487 15.39 -13.39 29.95
N LEU A 488 14.78 -12.25 30.27
CA LEU A 488 14.75 -11.06 29.42
C LEU A 488 15.81 -10.04 29.83
N SER A 489 16.11 -9.10 28.95
CA SER A 489 16.84 -7.88 29.27
C SER A 489 15.87 -6.78 29.70
N LYS A 490 16.37 -5.76 30.43
CA LYS A 490 15.55 -4.60 30.84
C LYS A 490 14.97 -3.79 29.67
N SER A 491 15.51 -3.96 28.45
CA SER A 491 15.00 -3.31 27.24
C SER A 491 13.84 -4.07 26.59
N GLN A 492 13.61 -5.33 26.97
CA GLN A 492 12.63 -6.21 26.35
C GLN A 492 11.29 -6.26 27.08
N LEU A 493 11.22 -5.89 28.36
CA LEU A 493 10.00 -5.89 29.14
C LEU A 493 9.63 -4.48 29.57
N ARG A 494 8.37 -4.09 29.35
CA ARG A 494 7.82 -2.82 29.82
C ARG A 494 6.46 -3.03 30.47
N VAL A 495 6.22 -2.28 31.55
CA VAL A 495 4.89 -2.14 32.14
C VAL A 495 4.20 -1.01 31.38
N THR A 496 3.13 -1.32 30.63
CA THR A 496 2.43 -0.35 29.78
C THR A 496 1.41 0.46 30.57
N GLN A 497 0.74 -0.18 31.54
CA GLN A 497 -0.25 0.47 32.38
C GLN A 497 -0.25 -0.15 33.78
N ILE A 498 -0.41 0.69 34.80
CA ILE A 498 -0.78 0.27 36.15
C ILE A 498 -2.00 1.08 36.54
N SER A 499 -3.08 0.41 36.93
CA SER A 499 -4.32 1.07 37.35
C SER A 499 -4.84 0.49 38.64
N LEU A 500 -5.45 1.34 39.48
CA LEU A 500 -6.20 0.87 40.64
C LEU A 500 -7.45 0.16 40.14
N GLU A 501 -7.73 -1.01 40.71
CA GLU A 501 -8.96 -1.71 40.36
C GLU A 501 -10.17 -0.88 40.81
N PRO A 502 -11.18 -0.65 39.94
CA PRO A 502 -12.37 0.07 40.35
C PRO A 502 -13.10 -0.73 41.43
N ARG A 503 -13.30 -0.12 42.61
CA ARG A 503 -14.11 -0.68 43.68
C ARG A 503 -15.48 -1.04 43.13
N VAL A 504 -15.76 -2.33 42.91
CA VAL A 504 -17.12 -2.78 42.63
C VAL A 504 -17.97 -2.33 43.82
N THR A 505 -18.89 -1.38 43.59
CA THR A 505 -19.82 -0.87 44.59
C THR A 505 -20.83 -1.96 44.96
N ARG A 506 -20.39 -2.96 45.72
CA ARG A 506 -21.27 -3.84 46.50
C ARG A 506 -21.52 -3.16 47.83
N SER A 507 -22.68 -2.50 47.94
CA SER A 507 -23.41 -2.19 49.18
C SER A 507 -22.57 -2.01 50.45
N SER A 508 -22.17 -0.77 50.73
CA SER A 508 -22.04 -0.04 52.01
C SER A 508 -21.72 -0.72 53.37
N ARG A 509 -21.42 -2.03 53.50
CA ARG A 509 -21.23 -2.63 54.84
C ARG A 509 -20.21 -3.76 54.97
N THR A 510 -19.26 -3.87 54.04
CA THR A 510 -18.21 -4.89 54.13
C THR A 510 -16.82 -4.26 53.98
N ARG A 511 -15.93 -4.65 54.91
CA ARG A 511 -14.49 -4.39 55.09
C ARG A 511 -13.79 -3.59 53.98
N ARG A 512 -12.96 -2.62 54.39
CA ARG A 512 -11.89 -2.02 53.56
C ARG A 512 -11.14 -3.14 52.84
N SER A 513 -11.45 -3.39 51.57
CA SER A 513 -10.64 -4.28 50.74
C SER A 513 -9.25 -3.63 50.64
N LEU A 514 -8.21 -4.44 50.84
CA LEU A 514 -6.84 -4.00 50.64
C LEU A 514 -6.68 -3.52 49.18
N PRO A 515 -5.83 -2.52 48.91
CA PRO A 515 -5.66 -1.98 47.56
C PRO A 515 -5.26 -3.11 46.60
N SER A 516 -5.93 -3.20 45.45
CA SER A 516 -5.56 -4.07 44.34
C SER A 516 -5.16 -3.23 43.14
N ILE A 517 -4.15 -3.70 42.41
CA ILE A 517 -3.66 -3.05 41.19
C ILE A 517 -3.74 -4.01 40.01
N HIS A 518 -4.17 -3.47 38.87
CA HIS A 518 -4.11 -4.12 37.58
C HIS A 518 -2.84 -3.68 36.86
N VAL A 519 -2.04 -4.64 36.39
CA VAL A 519 -0.75 -4.40 35.72
C VAL A 519 -0.81 -4.98 34.31
N ASP A 520 -0.58 -4.14 33.30
CA ASP A 520 -0.38 -4.55 31.91
C ASP A 520 1.11 -4.56 31.57
N VAL A 521 1.58 -5.67 31.01
CA VAL A 521 2.97 -5.90 30.63
C VAL A 521 3.05 -6.22 29.14
N GLU A 522 4.04 -5.63 28.47
CA GLU A 522 4.41 -5.98 27.10
C GLU A 522 5.87 -6.45 27.06
N VAL A 523 6.10 -7.54 26.33
CA VAL A 523 7.43 -8.08 26.01
C VAL A 523 7.65 -8.01 24.51
N SER A 524 8.70 -7.30 24.10
CA SER A 524 9.10 -7.15 22.69
C SER A 524 10.57 -6.74 22.56
N GLN A 525 11.21 -7.00 21.42
CA GLN A 525 12.53 -6.39 21.16
C GLN A 525 12.37 -4.88 20.97
N PRO A 526 13.22 -4.02 21.54
CA PRO A 526 13.17 -2.59 21.22
C PRO A 526 13.39 -2.37 19.71
N PRO A 527 12.81 -1.31 19.13
CA PRO A 527 13.02 -0.98 17.73
C PRO A 527 14.51 -0.85 17.39
N GLU A 528 14.89 -1.32 16.20
CA GLU A 528 16.26 -1.18 15.71
C GLU A 528 16.56 0.31 15.47
N ARG A 529 17.70 0.82 15.93
CA ARG A 529 18.00 2.25 15.75
C ARG A 529 18.23 2.63 14.29
N THR A 530 18.75 1.71 13.48
CA THR A 530 18.95 1.92 12.04
C THR A 530 18.35 0.76 11.26
N LEU A 531 17.91 1.02 10.03
CA LEU A 531 17.33 0.04 9.10
C LEU A 531 18.24 -1.17 8.80
N TYR A 532 19.54 -1.05 9.09
CA TYR A 532 20.59 -2.02 8.69
C TYR A 532 21.46 -2.49 9.86
N SER A 533 21.16 -2.08 11.09
CA SER A 533 21.89 -2.57 12.25
C SER A 533 21.34 -3.94 12.64
N ALA A 534 22.01 -4.99 12.16
CA ALA A 534 21.91 -6.34 12.70
C ALA A 534 22.46 -6.34 14.14
N LEU A 535 21.71 -5.78 15.09
CA LEU A 535 21.94 -6.06 16.49
C LEU A 535 21.58 -7.53 16.70
N LYS A 536 22.61 -8.34 16.98
CA LYS A 536 22.58 -9.80 17.21
C LYS A 536 21.77 -10.22 18.46
N THR A 537 20.79 -9.43 18.89
CA THR A 537 19.87 -9.82 19.95
C THR A 537 18.71 -10.57 19.30
N GLN A 538 18.73 -11.90 19.44
CA GLN A 538 17.66 -12.76 18.95
C GLN A 538 16.33 -12.31 19.54
N PRO A 539 15.26 -12.14 18.74
CA PRO A 539 13.94 -11.80 19.26
C PRO A 539 13.50 -12.80 20.34
N PRO A 540 12.79 -12.36 21.39
CA PRO A 540 12.30 -13.27 22.40
C PRO A 540 11.40 -14.29 21.71
N ASP A 541 11.58 -15.57 22.05
CA ASP A 541 10.71 -16.63 21.56
C ASP A 541 9.36 -16.51 22.28
N ILE A 542 8.43 -15.79 21.64
CA ILE A 542 7.11 -15.49 22.20
C ILE A 542 6.37 -16.78 22.56
N LYS A 543 6.47 -17.84 21.75
CA LYS A 543 5.80 -19.12 22.03
C LYS A 543 6.35 -19.75 23.30
N LYS A 544 7.68 -19.79 23.43
CA LYS A 544 8.33 -20.30 24.63
C LYS A 544 7.94 -19.51 25.88
N LEU A 545 7.91 -18.17 25.79
CA LEU A 545 7.52 -17.30 26.91
C LEU A 545 6.06 -17.50 27.31
N THR A 546 5.15 -17.65 26.35
CA THR A 546 3.75 -17.97 26.61
C THR A 546 3.61 -19.29 27.36
N SER A 547 4.28 -20.36 26.89
CA SER A 547 4.27 -21.66 27.59
C SER A 547 4.83 -21.55 29.01
N GLN A 548 5.97 -20.88 29.19
CA GLN A 548 6.58 -20.67 30.51
C GLN A 548 5.64 -19.92 31.46
N LEU A 549 4.96 -18.86 30.99
CA LEU A 549 4.00 -18.12 31.81
C LEU A 549 2.82 -19.00 32.22
N LEU A 550 2.23 -19.75 31.29
CA LEU A 550 1.11 -20.65 31.58
C LEU A 550 1.48 -21.73 32.60
N ASP A 551 2.61 -22.40 32.39
CA ASP A 551 3.09 -23.46 33.29
C ASP A 551 3.38 -22.91 34.70
N SER A 552 3.97 -21.71 34.77
CA SER A 552 4.36 -21.07 36.04
C SER A 552 3.18 -20.61 36.90
N VAL A 553 2.04 -20.30 36.28
CA VAL A 553 0.80 -19.99 36.99
C VAL A 553 0.16 -21.27 37.51
N GLN A 554 0.13 -22.34 36.71
CA GLN A 554 -0.43 -23.63 37.13
C GLN A 554 0.37 -24.27 38.27
N SER A 555 1.69 -24.08 38.28
CA SER A 555 2.58 -24.59 39.35
C SER A 555 2.64 -23.68 40.59
N GLY A 556 2.10 -22.46 40.51
CA GLY A 556 2.26 -21.41 41.53
C GLY A 556 3.71 -20.92 41.69
N GLU A 557 4.58 -21.20 40.73
CA GLU A 557 5.99 -20.78 40.74
C GLU A 557 6.13 -19.27 40.55
N LEU A 558 5.29 -18.68 39.68
CA LEU A 558 5.37 -17.24 39.37
C LEU A 558 5.12 -16.37 40.61
N GLU A 559 4.10 -16.68 41.39
CA GLU A 559 3.79 -15.98 42.66
C GLU A 559 4.94 -16.07 43.67
N LYS A 560 5.55 -17.27 43.77
CA LYS A 560 6.69 -17.52 44.67
C LYS A 560 7.93 -16.71 44.26
N VAL A 561 8.24 -16.67 42.97
CA VAL A 561 9.41 -15.93 42.46
C VAL A 561 9.21 -14.42 42.60
N LEU A 562 8.01 -13.93 42.29
CA LEU A 562 7.70 -12.50 42.38
C LEU A 562 7.52 -12.04 43.83
N ASN A 563 7.18 -12.96 44.75
CA ASN A 563 6.75 -12.71 46.13
C ASN A 563 5.51 -11.80 46.17
N VAL A 564 4.49 -12.17 45.40
CA VAL A 564 3.22 -11.45 45.26
C VAL A 564 2.06 -12.43 45.20
N VAL A 565 0.84 -11.98 45.50
CA VAL A 565 -0.38 -12.77 45.34
C VAL A 565 -1.12 -12.28 44.09
N MET A 566 -1.35 -13.17 43.14
CA MET A 566 -2.02 -12.89 41.88
C MET A 566 -3.45 -13.43 41.89
N GLU A 567 -4.40 -12.63 41.40
CA GLU A 567 -5.79 -13.07 41.25
C GLU A 567 -6.06 -13.75 39.91
N ASP A 568 -5.44 -13.23 38.85
CA ASP A 568 -5.56 -13.73 37.49
C ASP A 568 -4.30 -13.47 36.68
N LEU A 569 -4.17 -14.20 35.57
CA LEU A 569 -3.25 -13.89 34.48
C LEU A 569 -4.04 -13.98 33.18
N LYS A 570 -4.00 -12.92 32.37
CA LYS A 570 -4.51 -12.93 31.00
C LYS A 570 -3.36 -12.74 30.07
N ILE A 571 -3.19 -13.66 29.13
CA ILE A 571 -2.18 -13.56 28.08
C ILE A 571 -2.91 -13.21 26.80
N GLN A 572 -2.49 -12.12 26.18
CA GLN A 572 -2.87 -11.75 24.83
C GLN A 572 -1.71 -12.13 23.90
N GLU A 573 -1.91 -13.20 23.13
CA GLU A 573 -1.00 -13.56 22.06
C GLU A 573 -0.96 -12.47 20.99
N PRO A 574 0.14 -12.35 20.22
CA PRO A 574 0.21 -11.43 19.09
C PRO A 574 -0.99 -11.67 18.19
N SER A 575 -1.90 -10.71 18.09
CA SER A 575 -3.02 -10.83 17.17
C SER A 575 -2.45 -10.90 15.75
N PRO A 576 -2.79 -11.93 14.95
CA PRO A 576 -2.35 -11.95 13.57
C PRO A 576 -2.84 -10.68 12.87
N LEU A 577 -2.03 -10.13 11.98
CA LEU A 577 -2.53 -9.13 11.03
C LEU A 577 -3.74 -9.74 10.33
N ASN A 578 -4.76 -8.92 10.05
CA ASN A 578 -5.94 -9.36 9.33
C ASN A 578 -5.52 -10.11 8.07
N THR A 579 -5.97 -11.35 7.96
CA THR A 579 -5.80 -12.20 6.78
C THR A 579 -7.07 -12.23 5.93
N ASN A 580 -7.01 -12.79 4.73
CA ASN A 580 -8.23 -13.02 3.94
C ASN A 580 -9.30 -13.82 4.69
N ALA A 581 -8.90 -14.82 5.48
CA ALA A 581 -9.82 -15.64 6.27
C ALA A 581 -10.48 -14.86 7.42
N ASP A 582 -9.78 -13.84 7.91
CA ASP A 582 -10.30 -12.93 8.94
C ASP A 582 -11.38 -12.02 8.35
N MET A 583 -11.13 -11.49 7.15
CA MET A 583 -12.07 -10.64 6.43
C MET A 583 -13.34 -11.39 6.00
N SER A 584 -13.23 -12.67 5.63
CA SER A 584 -14.40 -13.50 5.29
C SER A 584 -15.32 -13.71 6.51
N LYS A 585 -14.77 -14.03 7.69
CA LYS A 585 -15.55 -14.17 8.93
C LYS A 585 -16.30 -12.89 9.29
N LEU A 586 -15.66 -11.73 9.15
CA LEU A 586 -16.31 -10.44 9.36
C LEU A 586 -17.47 -10.21 8.38
N SER A 587 -17.34 -10.69 7.13
CA SER A 587 -18.38 -10.56 6.11
C SER A 587 -19.63 -11.39 6.41
N ASP A 588 -19.46 -12.58 6.97
CA ASP A 588 -20.56 -13.43 7.42
C ASP A 588 -21.34 -12.77 8.58
N VAL A 589 -20.63 -12.10 9.50
CA VAL A 589 -21.26 -11.38 10.62
C VAL A 589 -21.97 -10.10 10.16
N ALA A 590 -21.41 -9.37 9.19
CA ALA A 590 -22.01 -8.15 8.67
C ALA A 590 -23.27 -8.42 7.83
N SER A 591 -23.28 -9.50 7.04
CA SER A 591 -24.46 -9.92 6.26
C SER A 591 -25.65 -10.32 7.13
N HIS A 592 -25.41 -10.83 8.35
CA HIS A 592 -26.47 -11.14 9.32
C HIS A 592 -27.03 -9.91 10.06
N ASN A 593 -26.39 -8.75 9.95
CA ASN A 593 -26.70 -7.54 10.74
C ASN A 593 -27.08 -6.32 9.91
N GLU A 594 -27.34 -6.46 8.60
CA GLU A 594 -27.83 -5.35 7.78
C GLU A 594 -29.14 -4.77 8.38
N GLY A 595 -29.02 -3.62 9.05
CA GLY A 595 -30.14 -2.89 9.67
C GLY A 595 -30.00 -2.50 11.14
N LYS A 596 -28.97 -2.96 11.88
CA LYS A 596 -28.78 -2.59 13.30
C LYS A 596 -27.49 -1.81 13.53
N ARG A 597 -27.60 -0.68 14.24
CA ARG A 597 -26.50 0.22 14.62
C ARG A 597 -25.62 -0.49 15.66
N MET A 598 -24.45 -0.98 15.28
CA MET A 598 -23.48 -1.57 16.22
C MET A 598 -22.90 -0.47 17.13
N THR A 599 -23.06 -0.65 18.45
CA THR A 599 -22.27 0.05 19.47
C THR A 599 -20.82 -0.43 19.41
N THR A 600 -19.90 0.51 19.33
CA THR A 600 -18.45 0.30 19.13
C THR A 600 -17.80 -0.32 20.37
N THR A 601 -17.64 -1.64 20.36
CA THR A 601 -16.59 -2.34 21.13
C THR A 601 -15.44 -2.61 20.15
N PRO A 602 -14.17 -2.32 20.48
CA PRO A 602 -13.04 -2.68 19.61
C PRO A 602 -13.05 -4.20 19.38
N ILE A 603 -13.35 -4.61 18.15
CA ILE A 603 -13.24 -6.01 17.73
C ILE A 603 -11.77 -6.26 17.47
N TYR A 604 -11.04 -6.66 18.51
CA TYR A 604 -9.86 -7.47 18.29
C TYR A 604 -10.35 -8.79 17.70
N MET A 605 -9.74 -9.23 16.59
CA MET A 605 -9.89 -10.60 16.11
C MET A 605 -9.21 -11.51 17.12
N ASN A 606 -9.88 -11.74 18.24
CA ASN A 606 -9.38 -12.62 19.28
C ASN A 606 -9.43 -14.04 18.74
N ALA A 607 -8.26 -14.68 18.62
CA ALA A 607 -8.19 -16.11 18.89
C ALA A 607 -8.79 -16.32 20.29
N VAL A 608 -9.70 -17.27 20.41
CA VAL A 608 -10.36 -17.61 21.67
C VAL A 608 -9.28 -17.94 22.71
N THR A 609 -9.05 -17.04 23.66
CA THR A 609 -8.20 -17.30 24.82
C THR A 609 -9.00 -18.05 25.87
N GLU A 610 -8.55 -19.25 26.25
CA GLU A 610 -9.03 -19.95 27.44
C GLU A 610 -8.83 -19.06 28.67
N THR A 611 -9.92 -18.58 29.27
CA THR A 611 -9.89 -18.07 30.63
C THR A 611 -9.89 -19.27 31.58
N GLN A 612 -8.73 -19.66 32.12
CA GLN A 612 -8.69 -20.52 33.30
C GLN A 612 -9.10 -19.69 34.53
N LYS A 613 -10.36 -19.83 34.97
CA LYS A 613 -10.76 -19.42 36.32
C LYS A 613 -10.37 -20.53 37.29
N MET A 614 -9.52 -20.21 38.26
CA MET A 614 -9.21 -21.12 39.36
C MET A 614 -10.42 -21.19 40.30
N SER A 615 -11.25 -22.23 40.20
CA SER A 615 -12.33 -22.50 41.15
C SER A 615 -11.98 -23.74 41.99
N LEU A 616 -11.74 -23.54 43.28
CA LEU A 616 -11.66 -24.60 44.29
C LEU A 616 -13.02 -25.32 44.41
N PRO A 617 -13.10 -26.66 44.42
CA PRO A 617 -14.37 -27.36 44.51
C PRO A 617 -14.88 -27.38 45.96
N ILE A 618 -16.06 -26.77 46.17
CA ILE A 618 -16.92 -27.04 47.33
C ILE A 618 -17.85 -28.20 46.92
N THR A 619 -17.85 -29.26 47.73
CA THR A 619 -18.69 -30.44 47.60
C THR A 619 -20.18 -30.12 47.78
N SER A 620 -21.03 -30.55 46.83
CA SER A 620 -22.41 -30.96 47.12
C SER A 620 -23.04 -31.74 45.95
N ASP A 621 -23.50 -32.95 46.26
CA ASP A 621 -24.33 -33.84 45.42
C ASP A 621 -25.62 -33.19 44.92
N VAL A 622 -25.96 -33.35 43.63
CA VAL A 622 -27.36 -33.40 43.14
C VAL A 622 -27.48 -34.28 41.90
N HIS A 623 -28.51 -35.13 41.92
CA HIS A 623 -28.95 -36.13 40.95
C HIS A 623 -29.09 -35.72 39.47
N VAL A 624 -28.70 -36.64 38.59
CA VAL A 624 -28.96 -36.63 37.14
C VAL A 624 -30.28 -37.36 36.83
N ARG A 625 -31.19 -36.72 36.08
CA ARG A 625 -32.26 -37.39 35.31
C ARG A 625 -31.95 -37.29 33.82
N GLN A 626 -31.96 -38.44 33.16
CA GLN A 626 -31.84 -38.62 31.71
C GLN A 626 -32.95 -37.91 30.92
N LYS A 627 -32.59 -37.39 29.74
CA LYS A 627 -33.41 -37.52 28.52
C LYS A 627 -32.50 -37.62 27.28
N SER A 628 -32.89 -38.56 26.43
CA SER A 628 -32.23 -39.14 25.26
C SER A 628 -32.28 -38.29 23.98
N VAL A 629 -31.20 -38.32 23.19
CA VAL A 629 -31.21 -38.12 21.72
C VAL A 629 -30.21 -39.10 21.10
N GLY A 630 -30.59 -39.71 19.97
CA GLY A 630 -30.02 -40.94 19.42
C GLY A 630 -28.86 -40.81 18.41
N SER A 631 -28.22 -41.97 18.26
CA SER A 631 -27.40 -42.56 17.18
C SER A 631 -26.36 -41.71 16.44
N TRP A 632 -25.10 -42.08 16.66
CA TRP A 632 -23.98 -41.92 15.73
C TRP A 632 -23.65 -43.29 15.13
N THR A 633 -23.44 -43.35 13.82
CA THR A 633 -22.83 -44.52 13.15
C THR A 633 -21.44 -44.12 12.69
N ILE A 634 -20.46 -44.90 13.14
CA ILE A 634 -19.04 -44.85 12.82
C ILE A 634 -18.81 -45.68 11.54
N CYS A 635 -18.00 -45.18 10.61
CA CYS A 635 -17.33 -46.03 9.62
C CYS A 635 -15.82 -45.71 9.59
N GLU A 636 -15.04 -46.77 9.75
CA GLU A 636 -13.59 -46.82 9.85
C GLU A 636 -12.85 -46.69 8.50
N LYS A 637 -11.54 -46.49 8.65
CA LYS A 637 -10.45 -46.35 7.66
C LYS A 637 -10.21 -47.62 6.82
N SER A 638 -9.86 -47.52 5.53
CA SER A 638 -8.50 -47.68 4.91
C SER A 638 -8.63 -48.58 3.64
N PRO A 639 -7.64 -48.73 2.72
CA PRO A 639 -6.49 -47.91 2.34
C PRO A 639 -6.35 -47.67 0.80
N VAL A 640 -5.27 -46.98 0.46
CA VAL A 640 -4.63 -46.68 -0.84
C VAL A 640 -4.50 -47.87 -1.81
N VAL A 641 -4.81 -47.64 -3.09
CA VAL A 641 -4.19 -48.32 -4.26
C VAL A 641 -3.96 -47.30 -5.38
N ILE A 642 -2.69 -47.24 -5.82
CA ILE A 642 -2.16 -46.43 -6.92
C ILE A 642 -2.49 -47.12 -8.25
N SER A 643 -2.94 -46.38 -9.26
CA SER A 643 -2.92 -46.84 -10.65
C SER A 643 -2.34 -45.75 -11.54
N LEU A 644 -1.15 -46.04 -12.08
CA LEU A 644 -0.44 -45.27 -13.10
C LEU A 644 -1.06 -45.57 -14.46
N THR A 645 -1.41 -44.53 -15.22
CA THR A 645 -1.66 -44.65 -16.66
C THR A 645 -0.73 -43.68 -17.39
N PHE A 646 0.23 -44.25 -18.11
CA PHE A 646 1.10 -43.56 -19.06
C PHE A 646 0.31 -43.24 -20.33
N LEU A 647 0.36 -42.00 -20.80
CA LEU A 647 0.07 -41.65 -22.19
C LEU A 647 1.30 -40.96 -22.80
N CYS A 648 1.99 -41.69 -23.68
CA CYS A 648 2.91 -41.13 -24.67
C CYS A 648 2.12 -40.40 -25.75
N ILE A 649 2.67 -39.29 -26.27
CA ILE A 649 2.70 -38.84 -27.69
C ILE A 649 3.49 -37.50 -27.67
N GLN A 650 4.79 -37.50 -28.02
CA GLN A 650 5.38 -37.30 -29.35
C GLN A 650 5.60 -35.81 -29.68
N MET A 651 6.79 -35.31 -29.33
CA MET A 651 7.35 -34.03 -29.81
C MET A 651 7.66 -34.13 -31.30
N TYR A 652 7.12 -33.21 -32.09
CA TYR A 652 7.68 -32.86 -33.39
C TYR A 652 8.60 -31.67 -33.22
N ILE A 653 9.84 -31.84 -33.67
CA ILE A 653 10.84 -30.79 -33.86
C ILE A 653 10.58 -30.18 -35.24
N PHE A 654 10.36 -28.87 -35.28
CA PHE A 654 10.82 -27.96 -36.34
C PHE A 654 11.04 -26.57 -35.75
#